data_AF-G2XYM9-F1
#
_entry.id   AF-G2XYM9-F1
#
_cell.length_a   1.000
_cell.length_b   1.000
_cell.length_c   1.000
_cell.angle_alpha   90.00
_cell.angle_beta   90.00
_cell.angle_gamma   90.00
#
_symmetry.space_group_name_H-M   'P 1'
#
loop_
_entity.id
_entity.type
_entity.pdbx_description
1 polymer ?
#
loop_
_entity_poly.entity_id
_entity_poly.type
_entity_poly.pdbx_seq_one_letter_code
_entity_poly.pdbx_strand_id
1 'polypeptide(L)'
;MIGSLEKFRSRLVVHERDALDKSGILISAIRGHVQTNTIPPASDPLRTSRSGLPSSLTLISRLSCKRAGTRFNARGIDDDGNVANFVESETVYWSPSANVQYSSEQADEKPAGICFSYAQIRGSAPIFFEQAPGLLPGQQKVTVTRSPQGTQPAFDKHFEELERNYGAVHVVNLLSETKPAEAEITACYQYGISHSSLNKTEEKNAKDHQLLRVTEYDFHAETKGPQGYQAASMIRSIIENSADGFAYYLSEEIDDAEDIPEKQSRRTVVVLQQEGVFRTNCLDCLDRTNLIQTIISQMAVESFLLHRGARGTSEFWMRHSTMWADNGDALSRIYAGTGALKSSYTRFNKQTLSGVFADARKSATRLYMNNFVDKGRQNTIDVLLGRLVGQVPVHLFDPINDYVTAELNKRSSEFQSSEVINIWAGSFNLNGRTSGIEEDLALWLCPELEKSQQHPEIVVVGFQEIVELSPQQIMNSDPTIKQAWERAVRKTLNKHARAAGQDHYVLLRSGQLVGAALCVFVKASVLPNIKNVEGSVKKTGMSGMAGNKGAVSIRMDYANTQICFVTAHLAAGFSNYADHTVIWMGDFNYRIGLGPERVKQLIKMGDLETLYENDQLNLQMVAGLTFQYYSESRITFMPTYKFDIGTDTYDTSEKARIPAWTDRILRKGSNLRQINYNTAPLRFSDHRPVYANFQCTVSVIDDAIRDSLSRSIYDRRREEIGGATASSKLDGTDDEDLIGFESLEPGLPPASSSERKWWLDGGKLAKSQVQPPGNSKDLVPNPRRLSNPWSVSDEPDWVKVSRPGISSRNSSQRMSLPPAPLGRNGTVTRKLPPPFDASSLPSSQSRLGNQIRGNSSTSALPVKAVLPPPQLVASNFSTPTPTATAKPVLPPPQLTRRASTETTRSSYKKAPPPPRKPVHLASTSVSPTLSTSSLASRSKDPPPIPGAYRDFSPPTRRATSGIDKSNLEPPPPPQPRRPGRKVEDEGAKPELPKRPVDLLGDNDDIGGWQALEPTK
;
A
#
# COMPACT_ATOMS: atom_id res chain seq x y z
N MET A 1 5.10 14.88 9.29
CA MET A 1 5.26 16.28 8.87
C MET A 1 5.04 17.25 10.04
N ILE A 2 3.82 17.44 10.55
CA ILE A 2 3.55 18.48 11.58
C ILE A 2 4.06 18.19 13.00
N GLY A 3 4.39 16.94 13.34
CA GLY A 3 4.80 16.55 14.71
C GLY A 3 5.95 17.36 15.34
N SER A 4 6.84 17.94 14.53
CA SER A 4 7.87 18.87 15.03
C SER A 4 7.29 20.23 15.43
N LEU A 5 6.33 20.76 14.68
CA LEU A 5 5.59 21.99 15.01
C LEU A 5 4.67 21.77 16.22
N GLU A 6 4.02 20.60 16.31
CA GLU A 6 3.17 20.23 17.44
C GLU A 6 4.00 20.11 18.72
N LYS A 7 5.15 19.42 18.68
CA LYS A 7 6.09 19.34 19.81
C LYS A 7 6.62 20.72 20.18
N PHE A 8 7.02 21.55 19.21
CA PHE A 8 7.45 22.94 19.46
C PHE A 8 6.35 23.74 20.18
N ARG A 9 5.14 23.78 19.61
CA ARG A 9 3.97 24.47 20.20
C ARG A 9 3.64 23.96 21.61
N SER A 10 3.75 22.65 21.87
CA SER A 10 3.48 22.08 23.20
C SER A 10 4.60 22.33 24.23
N ARG A 11 5.78 22.78 23.78
CA ARG A 11 6.95 23.10 24.63
C ARG A 11 7.04 24.60 24.99
N LEU A 12 6.45 25.48 24.18
CA LEU A 12 6.35 26.92 24.45
C LEU A 12 5.65 27.18 25.79
N VAL A 13 6.03 28.26 26.48
CA VAL A 13 5.30 28.70 27.68
C VAL A 13 3.93 29.25 27.29
N VAL A 14 2.99 29.28 28.24
CA VAL A 14 1.56 29.56 27.96
C VAL A 14 1.37 30.84 27.13
N HIS A 15 2.03 31.95 27.50
CA HIS A 15 1.85 33.22 26.78
C HIS A 15 2.45 33.20 25.36
N GLU A 16 3.60 32.54 25.14
CA GLU A 16 4.20 32.37 23.81
C GLU A 16 3.32 31.48 22.91
N ARG A 17 2.80 30.39 23.47
CA ARG A 17 1.91 29.46 22.76
C ARG A 17 0.61 30.15 22.37
N ASP A 18 0.00 30.89 23.32
CA ASP A 18 -1.23 31.62 23.07
C ASP A 18 -1.00 32.78 22.09
N ALA A 19 0.20 33.38 22.04
CA ALA A 19 0.60 34.36 21.01
C ALA A 19 0.80 33.71 19.63
N LEU A 20 1.45 32.53 19.57
CA LEU A 20 1.60 31.74 18.35
C LEU A 20 0.23 31.31 17.79
N ASP A 21 -0.69 30.90 18.65
CA ASP A 21 -2.07 30.55 18.24
C ASP A 21 -2.82 31.79 17.72
N LYS A 22 -2.79 32.91 18.45
CA LYS A 22 -3.39 34.19 18.02
C LYS A 22 -2.78 34.76 16.75
N SER A 23 -1.53 34.42 16.42
CA SER A 23 -0.87 34.87 15.18
C SER A 23 -1.47 34.26 13.91
N GLY A 24 -2.20 33.15 14.02
CA GLY A 24 -2.74 32.42 12.87
C GLY A 24 -1.69 31.71 12.00
N ILE A 25 -0.42 31.64 12.42
CA ILE A 25 0.65 30.95 11.68
C ILE A 25 0.39 29.44 11.57
N LEU A 26 -0.23 28.84 12.60
CA LEU A 26 -0.59 27.42 12.62
C LEU A 26 -2.09 27.23 12.38
N ILE A 27 -2.48 27.03 11.11
CA ILE A 27 -3.87 26.77 10.72
C ILE A 27 -4.12 25.26 10.61
N SER A 28 -4.95 24.72 11.49
CA SER A 28 -5.42 23.33 11.43
C SER A 28 -6.41 23.12 10.27
N ALA A 29 -5.94 22.49 9.19
CA ALA A 29 -6.77 22.15 8.03
C ALA A 29 -7.08 20.64 7.98
N ILE A 30 -8.36 20.26 7.87
CA ILE A 30 -8.76 18.87 7.64
C ILE A 30 -8.88 18.56 6.14
N ARG A 31 -8.67 17.28 5.78
CA ARG A 31 -8.99 16.75 4.45
C ARG A 31 -10.26 15.89 4.58
N GLY A 32 -11.27 16.15 3.75
CA GLY A 32 -12.52 15.38 3.78
C GLY A 32 -13.73 16.22 3.40
N HIS A 33 -14.69 16.40 4.32
CA HIS A 33 -15.91 17.18 4.14
C HIS A 33 -16.27 17.96 5.41
N VAL A 34 -16.84 19.15 5.25
CA VAL A 34 -17.52 19.92 6.30
C VAL A 34 -18.73 20.60 5.66
N GLN A 35 -19.90 20.48 6.29
CA GLN A 35 -21.11 21.16 5.84
C GLN A 35 -22.01 21.42 7.06
N THR A 36 -22.43 22.67 7.23
CA THR A 36 -23.41 23.08 8.24
C THR A 36 -24.63 23.63 7.52
N ASN A 37 -25.80 23.05 7.80
CA ASN A 37 -27.08 23.49 7.29
C ASN A 37 -27.88 24.11 8.45
N THR A 38 -28.23 25.40 8.32
CA THR A 38 -29.18 26.08 9.20
C THR A 38 -30.57 25.46 9.08
N ILE A 39 -31.26 25.27 10.20
CA ILE A 39 -32.60 24.70 10.30
C ILE A 39 -33.56 25.80 10.75
N PRO A 40 -34.46 26.29 9.87
CA PRO A 40 -35.50 27.23 10.26
C PRO A 40 -36.46 26.65 11.30
N PRO A 41 -36.96 27.44 12.27
CA PRO A 41 -37.85 26.99 13.35
C PRO A 41 -39.08 26.18 12.91
N ALA A 42 -39.63 26.43 11.72
CA ALA A 42 -40.77 25.68 11.17
C ALA A 42 -40.44 24.21 10.81
N SER A 43 -39.15 23.90 10.60
CA SER A 43 -38.64 22.57 10.25
C SER A 43 -37.90 21.87 11.41
N ASP A 44 -37.72 22.60 12.52
CA ASP A 44 -36.95 22.24 13.70
C ASP A 44 -37.60 21.07 14.48
N PRO A 45 -36.88 19.97 14.77
CA PRO A 45 -37.41 18.87 15.55
C PRO A 45 -37.78 19.22 17.01
N LEU A 46 -37.01 20.10 17.67
CA LEU A 46 -37.18 20.48 19.08
C LEU A 46 -38.06 21.72 19.28
N ARG A 47 -38.36 22.46 18.20
CA ARG A 47 -39.31 23.59 18.15
C ARG A 47 -38.97 24.74 19.11
N THR A 48 -37.90 25.47 18.78
CA THR A 48 -37.49 26.72 19.44
C THR A 48 -38.67 27.68 19.66
N SER A 49 -39.02 27.96 20.92
CA SER A 49 -40.19 28.80 21.28
C SER A 49 -39.85 30.17 21.90
N ARG A 50 -38.57 30.43 22.23
CA ARG A 50 -38.16 31.64 22.97
C ARG A 50 -36.96 32.41 22.41
N SER A 51 -35.96 31.74 21.84
CA SER A 51 -34.67 32.36 21.49
C SER A 51 -34.61 33.04 20.12
N GLY A 52 -35.49 32.68 19.17
CA GLY A 52 -35.51 33.23 17.81
C GLY A 52 -34.32 32.84 16.90
N LEU A 53 -33.24 32.33 17.49
CA LEU A 53 -32.07 31.78 16.80
C LEU A 53 -32.42 30.44 16.14
N PRO A 54 -31.91 30.15 14.93
CA PRO A 54 -32.13 28.87 14.26
C PRO A 54 -31.20 27.78 14.83
N SER A 55 -31.68 26.54 14.84
CA SER A 55 -30.85 25.36 15.08
C SER A 55 -29.92 25.06 13.88
N SER A 56 -28.92 24.20 14.08
CA SER A 56 -28.02 23.77 13.02
C SER A 56 -27.79 22.25 13.01
N LEU A 57 -27.63 21.71 11.82
CA LEU A 57 -27.16 20.33 11.59
C LEU A 57 -25.83 20.43 10.84
N THR A 58 -24.79 19.81 11.38
CA THR A 58 -23.43 19.79 10.81
C THR A 58 -22.99 18.35 10.56
N LEU A 59 -22.37 18.11 9.40
CA LEU A 59 -21.70 16.86 9.07
C LEU A 59 -20.23 17.15 8.79
N ILE A 60 -19.37 16.58 9.64
CA ILE A 60 -17.91 16.64 9.50
C ILE A 60 -17.44 15.27 9.03
N SER A 61 -16.43 15.21 8.17
CA SER A 61 -15.74 13.95 7.86
C SER A 61 -14.25 14.17 7.66
N ARG A 62 -13.45 13.49 8.48
CA ARG A 62 -11.99 13.68 8.65
C ARG A 62 -11.24 12.46 8.09
N LEU A 63 -10.57 12.62 6.96
CA LEU A 63 -9.73 11.59 6.34
C LEU A 63 -8.33 11.58 6.97
N SER A 64 -7.97 10.46 7.60
CA SER A 64 -6.66 10.29 8.23
C SER A 64 -5.52 10.35 7.22
N CYS A 65 -4.46 11.09 7.55
CA CYS A 65 -3.21 11.10 6.81
C CYS A 65 -2.38 9.81 6.99
N LYS A 66 -2.58 9.08 8.10
CA LYS A 66 -1.71 7.96 8.53
C LYS A 66 -1.53 6.90 7.44
N ARG A 67 -2.58 6.56 6.69
CA ARG A 67 -2.51 5.68 5.49
C ARG A 67 -3.33 6.23 4.30
N ALA A 68 -3.15 7.52 3.98
CA ALA A 68 -3.79 8.14 2.82
C ALA A 68 -3.09 7.78 1.48
N GLY A 69 -3.90 7.60 0.42
CA GLY A 69 -3.43 7.42 -0.96
C GLY A 69 -4.60 7.28 -1.94
N THR A 70 -4.34 6.87 -3.18
CA THR A 70 -5.37 6.71 -4.23
C THR A 70 -5.90 5.28 -4.34
N ARG A 71 -6.94 5.06 -5.17
CA ARG A 71 -7.78 3.85 -5.15
C ARG A 71 -7.04 2.52 -5.20
N PHE A 72 -6.02 2.38 -6.03
CA PHE A 72 -5.27 1.13 -6.16
C PHE A 72 -3.88 1.17 -5.52
N ASN A 73 -3.44 2.34 -5.04
CA ASN A 73 -2.11 2.52 -4.43
C ASN A 73 -2.14 2.40 -2.90
N ALA A 74 -3.24 2.80 -2.23
CA ALA A 74 -3.41 2.62 -0.78
C ALA A 74 -4.53 1.63 -0.47
N ARG A 75 -4.14 0.44 0.01
CA ARG A 75 -5.02 -0.68 0.40
C ARG A 75 -4.57 -1.31 1.71
N GLY A 76 -5.49 -2.03 2.35
CA GLY A 76 -5.23 -2.80 3.55
C GLY A 76 -4.78 -1.98 4.76
N ILE A 77 -4.03 -2.65 5.63
CA ILE A 77 -3.39 -2.13 6.85
C ILE A 77 -1.86 -1.92 6.64
N ASP A 78 -1.18 -1.23 7.55
CA ASP A 78 0.28 -1.31 7.75
C ASP A 78 0.67 -1.80 9.15
N ASP A 79 1.98 -2.04 9.35
CA ASP A 79 2.56 -2.63 10.55
C ASP A 79 2.36 -1.82 11.85
N ASP A 80 2.01 -0.54 11.72
CA ASP A 80 1.67 0.34 12.83
C ASP A 80 0.14 0.46 13.03
N GLY A 81 -0.64 -0.43 12.41
CA GLY A 81 -2.09 -0.59 12.61
C GLY A 81 -2.97 0.32 11.74
N ASN A 82 -2.40 1.14 10.85
CA ASN A 82 -3.18 2.15 10.14
C ASN A 82 -3.88 1.55 8.93
N VAL A 83 -5.18 1.84 8.74
CA VAL A 83 -5.95 1.31 7.60
C VAL A 83 -6.17 2.35 6.51
N ALA A 84 -6.08 1.90 5.26
CA ALA A 84 -6.15 2.80 4.11
C ALA A 84 -7.53 3.46 4.03
N ASN A 85 -7.54 4.78 3.83
CA ASN A 85 -8.76 5.59 3.72
C ASN A 85 -9.64 5.55 4.98
N PHE A 86 -9.00 5.52 6.16
CA PHE A 86 -9.69 5.75 7.43
C PHE A 86 -10.34 7.14 7.43
N VAL A 87 -11.68 7.17 7.54
CA VAL A 87 -12.48 8.39 7.67
C VAL A 87 -13.34 8.28 8.91
N GLU A 88 -13.20 9.24 9.80
CA GLU A 88 -14.13 9.50 10.89
C GLU A 88 -15.21 10.48 10.41
N SER A 89 -16.48 10.15 10.61
CA SER A 89 -17.64 10.95 10.19
C SER A 89 -18.50 11.28 11.41
N GLU A 90 -18.76 12.56 11.63
CA GLU A 90 -19.43 13.06 12.83
C GLU A 90 -20.66 13.87 12.44
N THR A 91 -21.81 13.51 13.01
CA THR A 91 -23.08 14.24 12.84
C THR A 91 -23.38 15.03 14.10
N VAL A 92 -23.33 16.36 14.02
CA VAL A 92 -23.60 17.27 15.14
C VAL A 92 -24.94 17.97 14.91
N TYR A 93 -25.81 18.00 15.93
CA TYR A 93 -27.03 18.81 15.93
C TYR A 93 -27.01 19.73 17.15
N TRP A 94 -27.06 21.04 16.91
CA TRP A 94 -27.10 22.06 17.96
C TRP A 94 -28.39 22.87 17.86
N SER A 95 -29.03 23.12 19.00
CA SER A 95 -30.27 23.88 19.10
C SER A 95 -30.25 24.86 20.28
N PRO A 96 -30.69 26.12 20.13
CA PRO A 96 -30.77 27.11 21.20
C PRO A 96 -32.05 26.95 22.04
N SER A 97 -32.39 25.70 22.39
CA SER A 97 -33.64 25.34 23.09
C SER A 97 -33.57 23.95 23.70
N ALA A 98 -33.44 23.87 25.02
CA ALA A 98 -33.78 22.66 25.77
C ALA A 98 -35.29 22.52 25.94
N ASN A 99 -35.81 21.28 25.97
CA ASN A 99 -37.24 21.02 26.04
C ASN A 99 -37.74 21.05 27.51
N VAL A 100 -38.40 22.14 27.90
CA VAL A 100 -38.74 22.53 29.29
C VAL A 100 -39.80 21.63 29.97
N GLN A 101 -40.15 20.47 29.39
CA GLN A 101 -41.18 19.57 29.93
C GLN A 101 -40.74 18.73 31.14
N TYR A 102 -39.45 18.76 31.52
CA TYR A 102 -38.91 18.00 32.65
C TYR A 102 -38.13 18.82 33.69
N SER A 103 -37.97 20.13 33.51
CA SER A 103 -37.52 21.00 34.60
C SER A 103 -38.65 21.15 35.62
N SER A 104 -38.42 20.70 36.85
CA SER A 104 -39.27 21.07 37.97
C SER A 104 -39.25 22.58 38.18
N GLU A 105 -40.29 23.13 38.81
CA GLU A 105 -40.36 24.56 39.18
C GLU A 105 -39.39 24.95 40.31
N GLN A 106 -38.35 24.13 40.55
CA GLN A 106 -37.34 24.25 41.59
C GLN A 106 -35.90 24.08 41.05
N ALA A 107 -35.72 24.07 39.73
CA ALA A 107 -34.39 24.17 39.11
C ALA A 107 -34.06 25.65 38.87
N ASP A 108 -33.13 26.20 39.66
CA ASP A 108 -32.67 27.59 39.50
C ASP A 108 -31.98 27.83 38.16
N GLU A 109 -31.30 26.79 37.64
CA GLU A 109 -30.54 26.79 36.40
C GLU A 109 -31.41 26.46 35.18
N LYS A 110 -31.24 27.21 34.08
CA LYS A 110 -32.02 27.05 32.85
C LYS A 110 -31.11 26.74 31.67
N PRO A 111 -31.22 25.55 31.04
CA PRO A 111 -30.41 25.22 29.88
C PRO A 111 -30.77 26.07 28.64
N ALA A 112 -29.78 26.81 28.15
CA ALA A 112 -29.83 27.78 27.06
C ALA A 112 -29.61 27.14 25.67
N GLY A 113 -28.97 25.98 25.62
CA GLY A 113 -28.65 25.26 24.39
C GLY A 113 -28.48 23.76 24.61
N ILE A 114 -28.56 22.99 23.53
CA ILE A 114 -28.41 21.53 23.52
C ILE A 114 -27.58 21.11 22.31
N CYS A 115 -26.56 20.29 22.53
CA CYS A 115 -25.66 19.77 21.51
C CYS A 115 -25.66 18.24 21.54
N PHE A 116 -26.15 17.64 20.46
CA PHE A 116 -25.98 16.21 20.14
C PHE A 116 -24.77 16.06 19.22
N SER A 117 -23.92 15.06 19.45
CA SER A 117 -22.97 14.56 18.45
C SER A 117 -22.96 13.04 18.40
N TYR A 118 -22.75 12.51 17.19
CA TYR A 118 -22.54 11.08 16.97
C TYR A 118 -21.41 10.84 15.98
N ALA A 119 -20.37 10.14 16.44
CA ALA A 119 -19.20 9.77 15.65
C ALA A 119 -19.30 8.32 15.13
N GLN A 120 -18.83 8.10 13.90
CA GLN A 120 -18.75 6.77 13.29
C GLN A 120 -17.61 6.71 12.28
N ILE A 121 -16.99 5.54 12.11
CA ILE A 121 -15.74 5.39 11.35
C ILE A 121 -15.93 4.46 10.15
N ARG A 122 -15.13 4.68 9.10
CA ARG A 122 -14.98 3.74 7.98
C ARG A 122 -13.54 3.67 7.52
N GLY A 123 -13.18 2.60 6.81
CA GLY A 123 -11.85 2.47 6.22
C GLY A 123 -11.66 1.09 5.58
N SER A 124 -10.54 0.88 4.89
CA SER A 124 -10.18 -0.43 4.33
C SER A 124 -10.28 -1.53 5.40
N ALA A 125 -10.59 -2.76 4.97
CA ALA A 125 -10.47 -3.92 5.84
C ALA A 125 -9.04 -3.99 6.43
N PRO A 126 -8.88 -4.37 7.71
CA PRO A 126 -7.62 -4.31 8.47
C PRO A 126 -6.67 -5.47 8.15
N ILE A 127 -6.55 -5.81 6.87
CA ILE A 127 -5.80 -6.97 6.36
C ILE A 127 -4.72 -6.48 5.39
N PHE A 128 -3.57 -7.14 5.34
CA PHE A 128 -2.56 -6.84 4.31
C PHE A 128 -3.02 -7.39 2.95
N PHE A 129 -3.51 -6.51 2.07
CA PHE A 129 -3.85 -6.86 0.69
C PHE A 129 -3.52 -5.72 -0.27
N GLU A 130 -3.21 -6.09 -1.50
CA GLU A 130 -2.96 -5.21 -2.64
C GLU A 130 -4.04 -5.43 -3.71
N GLN A 131 -4.27 -4.45 -4.58
CA GLN A 131 -5.21 -4.58 -5.70
C GLN A 131 -4.68 -3.89 -6.95
N ALA A 132 -4.41 -4.68 -7.99
CA ALA A 132 -3.93 -4.16 -9.27
C ALA A 132 -5.06 -3.47 -10.07
N PRO A 133 -4.80 -2.31 -10.71
CA PRO A 133 -5.74 -1.73 -11.66
C PRO A 133 -5.90 -2.63 -12.89
N GLY A 134 -7.15 -2.76 -13.36
CA GLY A 134 -7.49 -3.44 -14.60
C GLY A 134 -7.84 -2.44 -15.70
N LEU A 135 -7.39 -2.72 -16.93
CA LEU A 135 -7.78 -1.96 -18.14
C LEU A 135 -9.25 -2.19 -18.51
N LEU A 136 -9.80 -3.37 -18.19
CA LEU A 136 -11.22 -3.68 -18.35
C LEU A 136 -11.92 -3.82 -16.98
N PRO A 137 -13.20 -3.43 -16.87
CA PRO A 137 -14.01 -3.73 -15.69
C PRO A 137 -13.99 -5.22 -15.35
N GLY A 138 -13.87 -5.55 -14.06
CA GLY A 138 -13.78 -6.93 -13.58
C GLY A 138 -12.38 -7.57 -13.61
N GLN A 139 -11.39 -6.99 -14.31
CA GLN A 139 -10.00 -7.50 -14.31
C GLN A 139 -9.14 -7.01 -13.13
N GLN A 140 -9.73 -6.41 -12.10
CA GLN A 140 -9.01 -5.91 -10.92
C GLN A 140 -8.64 -7.05 -9.99
N LYS A 141 -7.39 -7.54 -10.08
CA LYS A 141 -6.90 -8.62 -9.21
C LYS A 141 -6.58 -8.07 -7.81
N VAL A 142 -7.36 -8.51 -6.82
CA VAL A 142 -7.02 -8.43 -5.39
C VAL A 142 -6.02 -9.54 -5.07
N THR A 143 -5.12 -9.34 -4.11
CA THR A 143 -4.24 -10.39 -3.56
C THR A 143 -3.93 -10.06 -2.11
N VAL A 144 -4.25 -10.98 -1.20
CA VAL A 144 -3.80 -10.92 0.20
C VAL A 144 -2.29 -11.18 0.24
N THR A 145 -1.53 -10.33 0.92
CA THR A 145 -0.05 -10.30 0.84
C THR A 145 0.67 -10.83 2.08
N ARG A 146 -0.05 -11.09 3.18
CA ARG A 146 0.46 -11.80 4.35
C ARG A 146 -0.50 -12.89 4.81
N SER A 147 -0.01 -13.86 5.56
CA SER A 147 -0.89 -14.82 6.25
C SER A 147 -1.76 -14.13 7.30
N PRO A 148 -2.89 -14.73 7.75
CA PRO A 148 -3.68 -14.21 8.86
C PRO A 148 -2.83 -14.06 10.14
N GLN A 149 -1.95 -15.02 10.43
CA GLN A 149 -1.00 -14.94 11.54
C GLN A 149 -0.03 -13.76 11.38
N GLY A 150 0.55 -13.56 10.20
CA GLY A 150 1.41 -12.41 9.87
C GLY A 150 0.67 -11.06 9.75
N THR A 151 -0.65 -11.06 9.94
CA THR A 151 -1.50 -9.86 9.98
C THR A 151 -1.89 -9.50 11.42
N GLN A 152 -2.00 -10.49 12.31
CA GLN A 152 -2.50 -10.35 13.68
C GLN A 152 -1.85 -9.20 14.48
N PRO A 153 -0.52 -8.99 14.50
CA PRO A 153 0.10 -7.93 15.31
C PRO A 153 -0.24 -6.50 14.84
N ALA A 154 -0.57 -6.32 13.56
CA ALA A 154 -1.07 -5.04 13.05
C ALA A 154 -2.58 -4.89 13.31
N PHE A 155 -3.31 -6.01 13.19
CA PHE A 155 -4.75 -6.08 13.46
C PHE A 155 -5.08 -5.70 14.90
N ASP A 156 -4.36 -6.26 15.88
CA ASP A 156 -4.61 -5.99 17.29
C ASP A 156 -4.26 -4.54 17.65
N LYS A 157 -3.09 -4.02 17.23
CA LYS A 157 -2.75 -2.59 17.35
C LYS A 157 -3.85 -1.67 16.82
N HIS A 158 -4.45 -2.02 15.68
CA HIS A 158 -5.52 -1.22 15.09
C HIS A 158 -6.74 -1.16 15.99
N PHE A 159 -7.23 -2.32 16.46
CA PHE A 159 -8.41 -2.34 17.31
C PHE A 159 -8.16 -1.87 18.74
N GLU A 160 -6.94 -2.01 19.27
CA GLU A 160 -6.51 -1.42 20.55
C GLU A 160 -6.30 0.11 20.46
N GLU A 161 -6.04 0.67 19.28
CA GLU A 161 -6.16 2.13 19.06
C GLU A 161 -7.64 2.56 18.96
N LEU A 162 -8.49 1.79 18.28
CA LEU A 162 -9.91 2.13 18.18
C LEU A 162 -10.65 2.04 19.51
N GLU A 163 -10.40 1.00 20.31
CA GLU A 163 -11.05 0.79 21.60
C GLU A 163 -10.68 1.93 22.57
N ARG A 164 -9.39 2.26 22.68
CA ARG A 164 -8.91 3.39 23.50
C ARG A 164 -9.48 4.75 23.08
N ASN A 165 -9.79 4.94 21.79
CA ASN A 165 -10.25 6.21 21.25
C ASN A 165 -11.78 6.36 21.22
N TYR A 166 -12.53 5.25 21.20
CA TYR A 166 -13.98 5.26 20.93
C TYR A 166 -14.82 4.29 21.78
N GLY A 167 -14.23 3.50 22.68
CA GLY A 167 -14.93 2.43 23.40
C GLY A 167 -15.23 1.21 22.51
N ALA A 168 -16.34 0.53 22.76
CA ALA A 168 -16.66 -0.74 22.10
C ALA A 168 -16.84 -0.60 20.57
N VAL A 169 -16.22 -1.49 19.79
CA VAL A 169 -16.20 -1.40 18.31
C VAL A 169 -17.11 -2.46 17.69
N HIS A 170 -18.09 -2.04 16.89
CA HIS A 170 -18.89 -2.96 16.05
C HIS A 170 -18.54 -2.77 14.57
N VAL A 171 -17.86 -3.79 14.01
CA VAL A 171 -17.54 -3.90 12.59
C VAL A 171 -18.79 -4.23 11.77
N VAL A 172 -19.11 -3.40 10.78
CA VAL A 172 -20.14 -3.70 9.77
C VAL A 172 -19.44 -3.98 8.45
N ASN A 173 -19.25 -5.26 8.12
CA ASN A 173 -18.48 -5.70 6.97
C ASN A 173 -19.39 -5.91 5.74
N LEU A 174 -19.26 -5.06 4.73
CA LEU A 174 -20.10 -5.05 3.54
C LEU A 174 -19.54 -5.89 2.37
N LEU A 175 -18.55 -6.75 2.63
CA LEU A 175 -17.88 -7.59 1.63
C LEU A 175 -18.81 -8.72 1.14
N SER A 176 -18.66 -9.12 -0.12
CA SER A 176 -19.51 -10.16 -0.74
C SER A 176 -18.92 -11.56 -0.65
N GLU A 177 -19.62 -12.48 0.01
CA GLU A 177 -19.28 -13.90 0.09
C GLU A 177 -19.25 -14.56 -1.31
N THR A 178 -20.13 -14.11 -2.21
CA THR A 178 -20.24 -14.66 -3.57
C THR A 178 -19.05 -14.34 -4.49
N LYS A 179 -18.10 -13.50 -4.04
CA LYS A 179 -16.89 -13.14 -4.80
C LYS A 179 -15.65 -13.67 -4.08
N PRO A 180 -14.87 -14.60 -4.66
CA PRO A 180 -13.71 -15.19 -3.99
C PRO A 180 -12.71 -14.17 -3.41
N ALA A 181 -12.51 -13.04 -4.10
CA ALA A 181 -11.62 -11.96 -3.66
C ALA A 181 -12.15 -11.08 -2.52
N GLU A 182 -13.48 -10.95 -2.35
CA GLU A 182 -14.06 -10.28 -1.17
C GLU A 182 -14.15 -11.29 0.00
N ALA A 183 -14.48 -12.56 -0.28
CA ALA A 183 -14.53 -13.66 0.69
C ALA A 183 -13.16 -14.01 1.32
N GLU A 184 -12.06 -14.00 0.56
CA GLU A 184 -10.70 -14.23 1.10
C GLU A 184 -10.32 -13.18 2.16
N ILE A 185 -10.69 -11.91 1.93
CA ILE A 185 -10.50 -10.83 2.91
C ILE A 185 -11.40 -11.05 4.13
N THR A 186 -12.68 -11.38 3.93
CA THR A 186 -13.61 -11.68 5.05
C THR A 186 -13.09 -12.82 5.93
N ALA A 187 -12.61 -13.92 5.35
CA ALA A 187 -12.04 -15.04 6.11
C ALA A 187 -10.79 -14.62 6.93
N CYS A 188 -9.93 -13.77 6.38
CA CYS A 188 -8.80 -13.20 7.12
C CYS A 188 -9.24 -12.24 8.23
N TYR A 189 -10.34 -11.51 8.02
CA TYR A 189 -10.93 -10.59 9.01
C TYR A 189 -11.54 -11.37 10.19
N GLN A 190 -12.34 -12.40 9.90
CA GLN A 190 -12.92 -13.30 10.91
C GLN A 190 -11.84 -14.02 11.72
N TYR A 191 -10.72 -14.40 11.09
CA TYR A 191 -9.54 -14.89 11.82
C TYR A 191 -9.02 -13.85 12.82
N GLY A 192 -8.79 -12.61 12.38
CA GLY A 192 -8.33 -11.52 13.23
C GLY A 192 -9.24 -11.27 14.45
N ILE A 193 -10.55 -11.16 14.21
CA ILE A 193 -11.57 -10.89 15.25
C ILE A 193 -11.63 -12.01 16.29
N SER A 194 -11.53 -13.28 15.85
CA SER A 194 -11.58 -14.45 16.73
C SER A 194 -10.28 -14.70 17.50
N HIS A 195 -9.16 -14.12 17.06
CA HIS A 195 -7.85 -14.26 17.71
C HIS A 195 -7.39 -13.01 18.45
N SER A 196 -8.17 -11.93 18.44
CA SER A 196 -7.81 -10.64 19.05
C SER A 196 -7.83 -10.66 20.60
N SER A 197 -7.05 -9.77 21.22
CA SER A 197 -7.03 -9.53 22.67
C SER A 197 -8.42 -9.16 23.21
N LEU A 198 -9.10 -8.22 22.55
CA LEU A 198 -10.38 -7.61 22.98
C LEU A 198 -11.57 -8.59 23.09
N ASN A 199 -11.44 -9.83 22.61
CA ASN A 199 -12.47 -10.87 22.66
C ASN A 199 -12.10 -12.07 23.57
N LYS A 200 -11.00 -11.98 24.35
CA LYS A 200 -10.50 -13.05 25.24
C LYS A 200 -10.81 -12.77 26.71
N THR A 201 -12.08 -12.71 27.07
CA THR A 201 -12.50 -12.82 28.48
C THR A 201 -12.53 -14.29 28.91
N GLU A 202 -11.91 -14.64 30.04
CA GLU A 202 -11.91 -16.03 30.56
C GLU A 202 -13.32 -16.48 31.03
N GLU A 203 -14.20 -15.53 31.34
CA GLU A 203 -15.58 -15.78 31.74
C GLU A 203 -16.48 -16.21 30.56
N LYS A 204 -16.68 -17.52 30.43
CA LYS A 204 -17.49 -18.17 29.37
C LYS A 204 -18.96 -17.71 29.25
N ASN A 205 -19.45 -16.91 30.19
CA ASN A 205 -20.83 -16.40 30.20
C ASN A 205 -20.97 -14.96 29.68
N ALA A 206 -19.88 -14.20 29.53
CA ALA A 206 -19.90 -12.75 29.31
C ALA A 206 -20.04 -12.31 27.82
N LYS A 207 -21.02 -12.84 27.07
CA LYS A 207 -21.27 -12.40 25.68
C LYS A 207 -21.59 -10.89 25.56
N ASP A 208 -22.14 -10.31 26.62
CA ASP A 208 -22.60 -8.92 26.62
C ASP A 208 -21.45 -7.91 26.77
N HIS A 209 -20.27 -8.36 27.21
CA HIS A 209 -19.07 -7.53 27.42
C HIS A 209 -18.04 -7.62 26.27
N GLN A 210 -18.43 -8.08 25.08
CA GLN A 210 -17.53 -8.12 23.91
C GLN A 210 -17.23 -6.72 23.36
N LEU A 211 -15.98 -6.27 23.51
CA LEU A 211 -15.50 -4.98 23.01
C LEU A 211 -15.30 -4.94 21.49
N LEU A 212 -15.24 -6.11 20.80
CA LEU A 212 -15.09 -6.19 19.34
C LEU A 212 -16.14 -7.13 18.71
N ARG A 213 -17.24 -6.54 18.22
CA ARG A 213 -18.35 -7.23 17.54
C ARG A 213 -18.27 -7.11 16.02
N VAL A 214 -18.94 -8.02 15.30
CA VAL A 214 -19.04 -7.97 13.83
C VAL A 214 -20.41 -8.41 13.31
N THR A 215 -20.91 -7.65 12.34
CA THR A 215 -22.01 -8.01 11.45
C THR A 215 -21.45 -8.17 10.04
N GLU A 216 -21.56 -9.38 9.50
CA GLU A 216 -21.33 -9.66 8.08
C GLU A 216 -22.62 -9.35 7.30
N TYR A 217 -22.52 -8.58 6.21
CA TYR A 217 -23.68 -8.18 5.42
C TYR A 217 -23.31 -8.12 3.93
N ASP A 218 -23.58 -9.18 3.16
CA ASP A 218 -23.35 -9.17 1.71
C ASP A 218 -24.32 -8.21 1.03
N PHE A 219 -23.90 -6.95 0.97
CA PHE A 219 -24.61 -5.85 0.31
C PHE A 219 -24.97 -6.19 -1.16
N HIS A 220 -24.17 -7.03 -1.85
CA HIS A 220 -24.49 -7.47 -3.21
C HIS A 220 -25.51 -8.62 -3.24
N ALA A 221 -25.72 -9.39 -2.17
CA ALA A 221 -26.85 -10.32 -2.09
C ALA A 221 -28.14 -9.53 -1.82
N GLU A 222 -28.16 -8.76 -0.75
CA GLU A 222 -29.36 -8.05 -0.27
C GLU A 222 -29.92 -7.06 -1.29
N THR A 223 -29.06 -6.28 -1.96
CA THR A 223 -29.51 -5.26 -2.92
C THR A 223 -29.77 -5.76 -4.35
N LYS A 224 -29.73 -7.08 -4.61
CA LYS A 224 -30.17 -7.68 -5.89
C LYS A 224 -31.69 -7.80 -6.02
N GLY A 225 -32.45 -7.74 -4.92
CA GLY A 225 -33.90 -7.91 -4.92
C GLY A 225 -34.65 -6.77 -5.64
N PRO A 226 -35.98 -6.90 -5.85
CA PRO A 226 -36.80 -5.86 -6.51
C PRO A 226 -36.88 -4.55 -5.71
N GLN A 227 -36.62 -4.58 -4.39
CA GLN A 227 -36.46 -3.41 -3.54
C GLN A 227 -35.12 -2.67 -3.77
N GLY A 228 -34.17 -3.33 -4.45
CA GLY A 228 -32.84 -2.79 -4.75
C GLY A 228 -32.13 -2.29 -3.50
N TYR A 229 -31.74 -1.02 -3.53
CA TYR A 229 -31.00 -0.38 -2.43
C TYR A 229 -31.87 -0.09 -1.19
N GLN A 230 -33.21 -0.20 -1.26
CA GLN A 230 -34.07 0.01 -0.09
C GLN A 230 -33.99 -1.16 0.91
N ALA A 231 -33.59 -2.34 0.44
CA ALA A 231 -33.27 -3.49 1.30
C ALA A 231 -32.10 -3.22 2.26
N ALA A 232 -31.22 -2.24 1.97
CA ALA A 232 -30.14 -1.85 2.87
C ALA A 232 -30.64 -1.37 4.26
N SER A 233 -31.88 -0.89 4.35
CA SER A 233 -32.52 -0.49 5.61
C SER A 233 -32.75 -1.67 6.57
N MET A 234 -32.75 -2.92 6.08
CA MET A 234 -32.85 -4.13 6.92
C MET A 234 -31.70 -4.24 7.93
N ILE A 235 -30.56 -3.57 7.68
CA ILE A 235 -29.42 -3.59 8.61
C ILE A 235 -29.75 -2.97 9.98
N ARG A 236 -30.75 -2.07 10.05
CA ARG A 236 -31.17 -1.36 11.27
C ARG A 236 -31.40 -2.34 12.42
N SER A 237 -32.33 -3.28 12.24
CA SER A 237 -32.71 -4.30 13.25
C SER A 237 -31.64 -5.37 13.51
N ILE A 238 -30.52 -5.36 12.77
CA ILE A 238 -29.36 -6.24 13.04
C ILE A 238 -28.39 -5.54 14.00
N ILE A 239 -28.25 -4.22 13.90
CA ILE A 239 -27.28 -3.42 14.67
C ILE A 239 -27.89 -2.57 15.80
N GLU A 240 -29.22 -2.51 15.89
CA GLU A 240 -30.04 -1.75 16.87
C GLU A 240 -29.51 -1.88 18.31
N ASN A 241 -29.38 -3.12 18.81
CA ASN A 241 -28.83 -3.41 20.15
C ASN A 241 -27.44 -2.81 20.42
N SER A 242 -26.62 -2.58 19.39
CA SER A 242 -25.33 -1.90 19.51
C SER A 242 -25.43 -0.40 19.34
N ALA A 243 -26.36 0.11 18.54
CA ALA A 243 -26.62 1.54 18.42
C ALA A 243 -27.13 2.11 19.75
N ASP A 244 -28.04 1.41 20.42
CA ASP A 244 -28.55 1.77 21.74
C ASP A 244 -27.44 1.66 22.81
N GLY A 245 -26.68 0.55 22.79
CA GLY A 245 -25.59 0.30 23.74
C GLY A 245 -24.37 1.22 23.59
N PHE A 246 -24.19 1.89 22.45
CA PHE A 246 -23.14 2.88 22.24
C PHE A 246 -23.54 4.30 22.67
N ALA A 247 -24.84 4.55 22.88
CA ALA A 247 -25.40 5.86 23.12
C ALA A 247 -24.95 6.92 22.07
N TYR A 248 -24.91 8.19 22.46
CA TYR A 248 -24.45 9.31 21.66
C TYR A 248 -23.90 10.39 22.61
N TYR A 249 -23.04 11.28 22.11
CA TYR A 249 -22.60 12.42 22.90
C TYR A 249 -23.74 13.45 23.02
N LEU A 250 -23.95 13.93 24.24
CA LEU A 250 -24.96 14.93 24.55
C LEU A 250 -24.41 15.91 25.57
N SER A 251 -24.50 17.20 25.28
CA SER A 251 -24.27 18.26 26.24
C SER A 251 -25.35 19.33 26.21
N GLU A 252 -25.50 20.05 27.32
CA GLU A 252 -26.38 21.20 27.47
C GLU A 252 -25.54 22.43 27.86
N GLU A 253 -25.81 23.57 27.22
CA GLU A 253 -25.31 24.88 27.65
C GLU A 253 -26.25 25.39 28.75
N ILE A 254 -25.69 25.83 29.88
CA ILE A 254 -26.41 26.50 30.96
C ILE A 254 -25.87 27.93 31.06
N ASP A 255 -26.76 28.92 31.11
CA ASP A 255 -26.37 30.32 31.41
C ASP A 255 -26.05 30.43 32.91
N ASP A 256 -24.87 30.96 33.25
CA ASP A 256 -24.46 31.15 34.64
C ASP A 256 -25.20 32.35 35.27
N ALA A 257 -25.74 32.17 36.48
CA ALA A 257 -26.56 33.16 37.17
C ALA A 257 -25.71 34.23 37.90
N GLU A 258 -24.92 35.00 37.15
CA GLU A 258 -24.25 36.21 37.68
C GLU A 258 -25.09 37.48 37.46
N ASP A 259 -25.19 38.33 38.49
CA ASP A 259 -25.94 39.61 38.47
C ASP A 259 -25.32 40.72 37.57
N ILE A 260 -24.33 40.39 36.73
CA ILE A 260 -23.53 41.36 35.96
C ILE A 260 -23.76 41.18 34.44
N PRO A 261 -24.54 42.07 33.77
CA PRO A 261 -24.93 41.89 32.37
C PRO A 261 -23.79 41.81 31.34
N GLU A 262 -22.59 42.28 31.68
CA GLU A 262 -21.47 42.39 30.72
C GLU A 262 -20.63 41.10 30.59
N LYS A 263 -20.91 40.06 31.40
CA LYS A 263 -20.25 38.74 31.32
C LYS A 263 -21.22 37.59 31.57
N GLN A 264 -22.15 37.36 30.64
CA GLN A 264 -22.86 36.08 30.59
C GLN A 264 -21.88 34.95 30.25
N SER A 265 -21.38 34.28 31.29
CA SER A 265 -20.70 32.99 31.15
C SER A 265 -21.73 31.90 30.82
N ARG A 266 -21.30 30.93 30.01
CA ARG A 266 -22.05 29.70 29.74
C ARG A 266 -21.20 28.51 30.08
N ARG A 267 -21.69 27.66 30.97
CA ARG A 267 -21.07 26.37 31.27
C ARG A 267 -21.70 25.26 30.43
N THR A 268 -20.85 24.48 29.74
CA THR A 268 -21.28 23.29 29.00
C THR A 268 -21.25 22.09 29.93
N VAL A 269 -22.38 21.43 30.13
CA VAL A 269 -22.51 20.21 30.94
C VAL A 269 -22.65 19.00 30.01
N VAL A 270 -21.78 18.01 30.17
CA VAL A 270 -21.92 16.72 29.47
C VAL A 270 -22.97 15.87 30.19
N VAL A 271 -23.99 15.43 29.45
CA VAL A 271 -25.13 14.64 29.94
C VAL A 271 -25.00 13.17 29.52
N LEU A 272 -24.49 12.91 28.32
CA LEU A 272 -24.15 11.57 27.83
C LEU A 272 -22.83 11.61 27.08
N GLN A 273 -22.09 10.51 27.14
CA GLN A 273 -20.92 10.25 26.32
C GLN A 273 -21.20 9.04 25.42
N GLN A 274 -20.52 8.98 24.28
CA GLN A 274 -20.62 7.87 23.34
C GLN A 274 -19.57 6.81 23.71
N GLU A 275 -20.02 5.61 24.08
CA GLU A 275 -19.18 4.52 24.65
C GLU A 275 -18.87 3.40 23.64
N GLY A 276 -19.14 3.64 22.36
CA GLY A 276 -18.77 2.73 21.27
C GLY A 276 -18.99 3.29 19.88
N VAL A 277 -18.45 2.62 18.87
CA VAL A 277 -18.43 3.11 17.47
C VAL A 277 -18.69 2.01 16.44
N PHE A 278 -19.50 2.34 15.44
CA PHE A 278 -19.62 1.52 14.24
C PHE A 278 -18.45 1.76 13.29
N ARG A 279 -17.81 0.67 12.87
CA ARG A 279 -16.79 0.67 11.81
C ARG A 279 -17.32 0.02 10.54
N THR A 280 -17.70 0.82 9.54
CA THR A 280 -18.18 0.27 8.26
C THR A 280 -17.01 -0.07 7.33
N ASN A 281 -16.91 -1.34 6.93
CA ASN A 281 -15.88 -1.84 6.00
C ASN A 281 -16.48 -2.27 4.65
N CYS A 282 -15.66 -2.19 3.60
CA CYS A 282 -16.03 -2.52 2.22
C CYS A 282 -14.74 -2.68 1.40
N LEU A 283 -14.77 -3.37 0.26
CA LEU A 283 -13.61 -3.44 -0.64
C LEU A 283 -13.14 -2.05 -1.10
N ASP A 284 -14.04 -1.08 -1.29
CA ASP A 284 -13.72 0.25 -1.83
C ASP A 284 -14.01 1.44 -0.88
N CYS A 285 -14.71 1.23 0.23
CA CYS A 285 -15.07 2.26 1.23
C CYS A 285 -15.57 3.62 0.67
N LEU A 286 -16.31 3.55 -0.44
CA LEU A 286 -17.03 4.65 -1.06
C LEU A 286 -18.55 4.45 -0.93
N ASP A 287 -19.18 3.99 -2.02
CA ASP A 287 -20.60 4.18 -2.26
C ASP A 287 -21.45 3.27 -1.34
N ARG A 288 -21.02 2.01 -1.12
CA ARG A 288 -21.63 1.05 -0.16
C ARG A 288 -21.60 1.58 1.28
N THR A 289 -20.42 2.01 1.75
CA THR A 289 -20.22 2.47 3.12
C THR A 289 -20.97 3.76 3.42
N ASN A 290 -21.00 4.71 2.48
CA ASN A 290 -21.65 6.00 2.72
C ASN A 290 -23.16 5.85 2.97
N LEU A 291 -23.83 4.93 2.27
CA LEU A 291 -25.25 4.64 2.51
C LEU A 291 -25.50 4.05 3.90
N ILE A 292 -24.70 3.07 4.31
CA ILE A 292 -24.84 2.42 5.62
C ILE A 292 -24.52 3.42 6.75
N GLN A 293 -23.51 4.28 6.58
CA GLN A 293 -23.23 5.36 7.54
C GLN A 293 -24.35 6.42 7.60
N THR A 294 -25.05 6.68 6.48
CA THR A 294 -26.24 7.54 6.45
C THR A 294 -27.36 6.92 7.31
N ILE A 295 -27.58 5.61 7.20
CA ILE A 295 -28.57 4.86 7.99
C ILE A 295 -28.21 4.88 9.48
N ILE A 296 -26.95 4.65 9.84
CA ILE A 296 -26.46 4.70 11.23
C ILE A 296 -26.62 6.11 11.82
N SER A 297 -26.26 7.16 11.06
CA SER A 297 -26.47 8.56 11.46
C SER A 297 -27.94 8.88 11.67
N GLN A 298 -28.82 8.34 10.81
CA GLN A 298 -30.26 8.48 10.98
C GLN A 298 -30.76 7.76 12.24
N MET A 299 -30.29 6.54 12.55
CA MET A 299 -30.67 5.83 13.78
C MET A 299 -30.29 6.61 15.05
N ALA A 300 -29.06 7.13 15.12
CA ALA A 300 -28.60 7.90 16.28
C ALA A 300 -29.41 9.19 16.48
N VAL A 301 -29.73 9.92 15.40
CA VAL A 301 -30.57 11.12 15.45
C VAL A 301 -32.03 10.78 15.76
N GLU A 302 -32.56 9.66 15.26
CA GLU A 302 -33.90 9.17 15.61
C GLU A 302 -34.00 8.82 17.11
N SER A 303 -33.01 8.11 17.66
CA SER A 303 -32.91 7.81 19.11
C SER A 303 -32.85 9.07 19.97
N PHE A 304 -31.96 10.01 19.64
CA PHE A 304 -31.85 11.31 20.32
C PHE A 304 -33.16 12.10 20.34
N LEU A 305 -33.84 12.19 19.20
CA LEU A 305 -35.11 12.92 19.10
C LEU A 305 -36.22 12.21 19.89
N LEU A 306 -36.29 10.88 19.85
CA LEU A 306 -37.25 10.10 20.64
C LEU A 306 -37.03 10.29 22.16
N HIS A 307 -35.77 10.30 22.64
CA HIS A 307 -35.44 10.58 24.04
C HIS A 307 -35.83 12.01 24.49
N ARG A 308 -35.97 12.96 23.56
CA ARG A 308 -36.47 14.34 23.83
C ARG A 308 -37.97 14.53 23.53
N GLY A 309 -38.70 13.45 23.23
CA GLY A 309 -40.14 13.49 22.88
C GLY A 309 -40.43 14.06 21.47
N ALA A 310 -39.40 14.25 20.65
CA ALA A 310 -39.42 14.94 19.37
C ALA A 310 -39.37 13.96 18.18
N ARG A 311 -39.64 14.48 16.97
CA ARG A 311 -39.47 13.74 15.70
C ARG A 311 -39.04 14.69 14.59
N GLY A 312 -38.09 14.24 13.75
CA GLY A 312 -37.60 15.01 12.61
C GLY A 312 -38.66 15.17 11.51
N THR A 313 -38.77 16.39 10.97
CA THR A 313 -39.66 16.70 9.84
C THR A 313 -39.14 16.11 8.53
N SER A 314 -40.00 15.97 7.52
CA SER A 314 -39.56 15.51 6.18
C SER A 314 -38.50 16.45 5.55
N GLU A 315 -38.54 17.74 5.88
CA GLU A 315 -37.55 18.73 5.45
C GLU A 315 -36.21 18.55 6.18
N PHE A 316 -36.24 18.31 7.50
CA PHE A 316 -35.06 17.96 8.29
C PHE A 316 -34.36 16.71 7.74
N TRP A 317 -35.10 15.64 7.46
CA TRP A 317 -34.53 14.41 6.88
C TRP A 317 -34.04 14.58 5.45
N MET A 318 -34.65 15.49 4.66
CA MET A 318 -34.13 15.86 3.34
C MET A 318 -32.79 16.62 3.43
N ARG A 319 -32.62 17.53 4.41
CA ARG A 319 -31.32 18.18 4.69
C ARG A 319 -30.26 17.14 5.06
N HIS A 320 -30.55 16.27 6.02
CA HIS A 320 -29.65 15.19 6.47
C HIS A 320 -29.20 14.29 5.30
N SER A 321 -30.17 13.78 4.52
CA SER A 321 -29.91 12.93 3.34
C SER A 321 -29.06 13.64 2.27
N THR A 322 -29.28 14.95 2.08
CA THR A 322 -28.51 15.76 1.13
C THR A 322 -27.06 15.93 1.58
N MET A 323 -26.84 16.27 2.86
CA MET A 323 -25.49 16.41 3.43
C MET A 323 -24.68 15.11 3.32
N TRP A 324 -25.32 13.97 3.61
CA TRP A 324 -24.67 12.67 3.47
C TRP A 324 -24.33 12.30 2.01
N ALA A 325 -25.15 12.71 1.05
CA ALA A 325 -24.83 12.54 -0.38
C ALA A 325 -23.68 13.45 -0.83
N ASP A 326 -23.63 14.69 -0.34
CA ASP A 326 -22.59 15.67 -0.64
C ASP A 326 -21.23 15.23 -0.04
N ASN A 327 -21.25 14.72 1.20
CA ASN A 327 -20.11 14.07 1.85
C ASN A 327 -19.58 12.88 1.02
N GLY A 328 -20.49 12.03 0.53
CA GLY A 328 -20.16 10.94 -0.39
C GLY A 328 -19.47 11.45 -1.67
N ASP A 329 -20.06 12.44 -2.35
CA ASP A 329 -19.50 13.07 -3.55
C ASP A 329 -18.16 13.80 -3.29
N ALA A 330 -17.90 14.29 -2.07
CA ALA A 330 -16.62 14.91 -1.67
C ALA A 330 -15.52 13.86 -1.40
N LEU A 331 -15.77 12.90 -0.50
CA LEU A 331 -14.81 11.85 -0.16
C LEU A 331 -14.47 10.97 -1.38
N SER A 332 -15.40 10.77 -2.30
CA SER A 332 -15.13 10.05 -3.55
C SER A 332 -14.19 10.80 -4.50
N ARG A 333 -14.29 12.14 -4.59
CA ARG A 333 -13.38 12.98 -5.41
C ARG A 333 -11.95 12.93 -4.89
N ILE A 334 -11.78 12.86 -3.57
CA ILE A 334 -10.48 12.70 -2.91
C ILE A 334 -9.85 11.35 -3.28
N TYR A 335 -10.59 10.25 -3.13
CA TYR A 335 -10.04 8.90 -3.24
C TYR A 335 -9.94 8.36 -4.68
N ALA A 336 -10.97 8.59 -5.50
CA ALA A 336 -11.13 7.99 -6.84
C ALA A 336 -11.25 9.02 -7.97
N GLY A 337 -10.99 10.31 -7.71
CA GLY A 337 -10.94 11.38 -8.72
C GLY A 337 -12.29 11.79 -9.31
N THR A 338 -13.41 11.19 -8.89
CA THR A 338 -14.76 11.49 -9.38
C THR A 338 -15.73 11.64 -8.21
N GLY A 339 -16.90 12.23 -8.44
CA GLY A 339 -18.02 12.10 -7.49
C GLY A 339 -18.38 10.63 -7.21
N ALA A 340 -19.16 10.42 -6.15
CA ALA A 340 -19.68 9.11 -5.74
C ALA A 340 -20.62 8.54 -6.80
N LEU A 341 -20.71 7.22 -6.91
CA LEU A 341 -21.76 6.60 -7.70
C LEU A 341 -23.06 6.61 -6.88
N LYS A 342 -24.20 6.82 -7.54
CA LYS A 342 -25.54 6.78 -6.96
C LYS A 342 -25.81 7.85 -5.90
N SER A 343 -25.13 9.01 -5.96
CA SER A 343 -25.43 10.12 -5.05
C SER A 343 -26.85 10.67 -5.20
N SER A 344 -27.49 10.50 -6.37
CA SER A 344 -28.94 10.74 -6.55
C SER A 344 -29.82 9.82 -5.69
N TYR A 345 -29.41 8.57 -5.48
CA TYR A 345 -30.12 7.65 -4.58
C TYR A 345 -29.97 8.09 -3.12
N THR A 346 -28.79 8.57 -2.72
CA THR A 346 -28.57 9.07 -1.34
C THR A 346 -29.40 10.34 -1.09
N ARG A 347 -29.50 11.27 -2.06
CA ARG A 347 -30.33 12.49 -1.91
C ARG A 347 -31.84 12.22 -1.87
N PHE A 348 -32.35 11.26 -2.65
CA PHE A 348 -33.80 11.14 -2.93
C PHE A 348 -34.41 9.74 -2.67
N ASN A 349 -33.64 8.79 -2.12
CA ASN A 349 -34.03 7.39 -1.88
C ASN A 349 -34.61 6.66 -3.12
N LYS A 350 -34.26 7.13 -4.32
CA LYS A 350 -34.78 6.71 -5.64
C LYS A 350 -33.68 6.84 -6.70
N GLN A 351 -33.63 5.92 -7.66
CA GLN A 351 -32.73 6.03 -8.82
C GLN A 351 -33.43 6.77 -9.96
N THR A 352 -32.86 7.89 -10.40
CA THR A 352 -33.34 8.66 -11.56
C THR A 352 -32.55 8.26 -12.82
N LEU A 353 -33.19 8.33 -14.00
CA LEU A 353 -32.52 8.07 -15.28
C LEU A 353 -31.31 8.99 -15.51
N SER A 354 -31.43 10.27 -15.15
CA SER A 354 -30.33 11.24 -15.16
C SER A 354 -29.18 10.84 -14.23
N GLY A 355 -29.47 10.26 -13.06
CA GLY A 355 -28.47 9.68 -12.16
C GLY A 355 -27.72 8.51 -12.78
N VAL A 356 -28.42 7.60 -13.48
CA VAL A 356 -27.79 6.45 -14.16
C VAL A 356 -26.83 6.89 -15.26
N PHE A 357 -27.20 7.89 -16.07
CA PHE A 357 -26.28 8.47 -17.07
C PHE A 357 -25.09 9.19 -16.44
N ALA A 358 -25.30 9.93 -15.35
CA ALA A 358 -24.22 10.58 -14.60
C ALA A 358 -23.25 9.54 -14.02
N ASP A 359 -23.75 8.44 -13.45
CA ASP A 359 -22.94 7.34 -12.91
C ASP A 359 -22.16 6.59 -13.98
N ALA A 360 -22.73 6.40 -15.18
CA ALA A 360 -22.00 5.84 -16.32
C ALA A 360 -20.82 6.74 -16.73
N ARG A 361 -21.03 8.06 -16.82
CA ARG A 361 -19.96 9.04 -17.09
C ARG A 361 -18.90 9.05 -15.98
N LYS A 362 -19.32 9.11 -14.71
CA LYS A 362 -18.42 9.01 -13.54
C LYS A 362 -17.57 7.73 -13.61
N SER A 363 -18.18 6.59 -13.94
CA SER A 363 -17.48 5.29 -14.04
C SER A 363 -16.42 5.26 -15.14
N ALA A 364 -16.71 5.84 -16.31
CA ALA A 364 -15.73 5.95 -17.40
C ALA A 364 -14.54 6.87 -17.03
N THR A 365 -14.81 8.05 -16.46
CA THR A 365 -13.76 8.96 -15.97
C THR A 365 -12.92 8.30 -14.87
N ARG A 366 -13.56 7.56 -13.95
CA ARG A 366 -12.88 6.83 -12.87
C ARG A 366 -11.93 5.76 -13.43
N LEU A 367 -12.33 5.02 -14.47
CA LEU A 367 -11.46 4.03 -15.14
C LEU A 367 -10.21 4.69 -15.76
N TYR A 368 -10.36 5.87 -16.39
CA TYR A 368 -9.22 6.65 -16.90
C TYR A 368 -8.29 7.12 -15.77
N MET A 369 -8.83 7.77 -14.74
CA MET A 369 -8.04 8.30 -13.60
C MET A 369 -7.20 7.19 -12.94
N ASN A 370 -7.84 6.07 -12.62
CA ASN A 370 -7.23 4.90 -12.00
C ASN A 370 -6.04 4.30 -12.78
N ASN A 371 -6.07 4.35 -14.12
CA ASN A 371 -5.05 3.73 -14.98
C ASN A 371 -3.95 4.71 -15.41
N PHE A 372 -4.23 6.02 -15.53
CA PHE A 372 -3.32 6.99 -16.15
C PHE A 372 -2.90 8.16 -15.26
N VAL A 373 -3.70 8.54 -14.26
CA VAL A 373 -3.48 9.78 -13.46
C VAL A 373 -3.13 9.47 -12.01
N ASP A 374 -3.65 8.35 -11.47
CA ASP A 374 -3.54 7.99 -10.06
C ASP A 374 -2.10 7.85 -9.55
N LYS A 375 -1.16 7.40 -10.38
CA LYS A 375 0.27 7.35 -10.01
C LYS A 375 0.86 8.74 -9.77
N GLY A 376 0.48 9.74 -10.57
CA GLY A 376 0.90 11.13 -10.36
C GLY A 376 0.29 11.70 -9.08
N ARG A 377 -1.02 11.47 -8.87
CA ARG A 377 -1.73 11.85 -7.63
C ARG A 377 -1.11 11.22 -6.38
N GLN A 378 -0.70 9.95 -6.46
CA GLN A 378 -0.05 9.24 -5.36
C GLN A 378 1.30 9.87 -5.02
N ASN A 379 2.17 10.09 -6.02
CA ASN A 379 3.45 10.79 -5.80
C ASN A 379 3.26 12.16 -5.12
N THR A 380 2.24 12.93 -5.52
CA THR A 380 1.92 14.22 -4.86
C THR A 380 1.46 14.04 -3.41
N ILE A 381 0.65 13.02 -3.11
CA ILE A 381 0.24 12.69 -1.74
C ILE A 381 1.46 12.30 -0.89
N ASP A 382 2.38 11.50 -1.42
CA ASP A 382 3.55 11.03 -0.67
C ASP A 382 4.55 12.16 -0.41
N VAL A 383 4.76 13.08 -1.37
CA VAL A 383 5.52 14.33 -1.15
C VAL A 383 4.87 15.20 -0.07
N LEU A 384 3.54 15.39 -0.11
CA LEU A 384 2.81 16.18 0.89
C LEU A 384 2.73 15.52 2.27
N LEU A 385 3.10 14.25 2.41
CA LEU A 385 3.12 13.53 3.68
C LEU A 385 4.54 13.25 4.22
N GLY A 386 5.59 13.53 3.44
CA GLY A 386 6.98 13.26 3.83
C GLY A 386 7.41 11.82 3.60
N ARG A 387 6.83 11.14 2.59
CA ARG A 387 7.05 9.71 2.30
C ARG A 387 7.85 9.44 1.02
N LEU A 388 8.19 10.46 0.23
CA LEU A 388 8.95 10.21 -0.99
C LEU A 388 10.41 9.85 -0.66
N VAL A 389 10.94 8.80 -1.28
CA VAL A 389 12.34 8.38 -1.10
C VAL A 389 13.28 9.53 -1.45
N GLY A 390 14.19 9.88 -0.54
CA GLY A 390 15.12 11.01 -0.68
C GLY A 390 14.54 12.38 -0.31
N GLN A 391 13.31 12.45 0.20
CA GLN A 391 12.75 13.70 0.73
C GLN A 391 13.39 14.06 2.07
N VAL A 392 14.08 15.20 2.11
CA VAL A 392 14.67 15.74 3.35
C VAL A 392 13.54 16.26 4.26
N PRO A 393 13.52 15.93 5.57
CA PRO A 393 12.55 16.50 6.49
C PRO A 393 12.78 17.99 6.70
N VAL A 394 11.72 18.75 7.00
CA VAL A 394 11.87 20.16 7.40
C VAL A 394 12.45 20.20 8.80
N HIS A 395 13.73 20.56 8.90
CA HIS A 395 14.37 20.90 10.17
C HIS A 395 13.86 22.27 10.62
N LEU A 396 13.12 22.29 11.73
CA LEU A 396 12.87 23.52 12.49
C LEU A 396 14.10 23.75 13.37
N PHE A 397 14.64 24.97 13.35
CA PHE A 397 15.69 25.35 14.29
C PHE A 397 15.09 25.51 15.69
N ASP A 398 15.41 24.58 16.58
CA ASP A 398 15.01 24.54 17.98
C ASP A 398 16.30 24.23 18.76
N PRO A 399 17.02 25.25 19.26
CA PRO A 399 18.34 25.08 19.89
C PRO A 399 18.36 24.08 21.06
N ILE A 400 17.21 23.89 21.72
CA ILE A 400 17.06 22.93 22.82
C ILE A 400 16.94 21.52 22.24
N ASN A 401 16.17 21.33 21.16
CA ASN A 401 15.98 20.05 20.49
C ASN A 401 17.19 19.60 19.65
N ASP A 402 17.91 20.54 19.04
CA ASP A 402 19.19 20.27 18.37
C ASP A 402 20.26 19.82 19.39
N TYR A 403 20.32 20.48 20.55
CA TYR A 403 21.14 20.04 21.70
C TYR A 403 20.72 18.65 22.20
N VAL A 404 19.42 18.42 22.42
CA VAL A 404 18.88 17.11 22.83
C VAL A 404 19.22 16.02 21.81
N THR A 405 19.16 16.31 20.52
CA THR A 405 19.51 15.36 19.46
C THR A 405 21.01 15.04 19.49
N ALA A 406 21.88 16.05 19.71
CA ALA A 406 23.31 15.85 19.87
C ALA A 406 23.65 15.00 21.12
N GLU A 407 23.00 15.28 22.26
CA GLU A 407 23.19 14.50 23.50
C GLU A 407 22.62 13.07 23.41
N LEU A 408 21.46 12.88 22.77
CA LEU A 408 20.92 11.54 22.48
C LEU A 408 21.88 10.72 21.61
N ASN A 409 22.51 11.33 20.61
CA ASN A 409 23.48 10.65 19.76
C ASN A 409 24.74 10.23 20.54
N LYS A 410 25.23 11.09 21.44
CA LYS A 410 26.33 10.75 22.39
C LYS A 410 25.96 9.61 23.34
N ARG A 411 24.69 9.55 23.76
CA ARG A 411 24.13 8.60 24.74
C ARG A 411 23.38 7.44 24.08
N SER A 412 23.63 7.19 22.80
CA SER A 412 22.93 6.18 22.00
C SER A 412 22.99 4.77 22.62
N SER A 413 24.11 4.41 23.26
CA SER A 413 24.28 3.14 23.98
C SER A 413 23.34 2.91 25.16
N GLU A 414 22.56 3.91 25.60
CA GLU A 414 21.54 3.74 26.66
C GLU A 414 20.18 3.26 26.13
N PHE A 415 19.90 3.46 24.83
CA PHE A 415 18.62 3.10 24.20
C PHE A 415 18.76 2.30 22.90
N GLN A 416 19.98 2.17 22.35
CA GLN A 416 20.27 1.42 21.13
C GLN A 416 21.13 0.20 21.48
N SER A 417 20.62 -0.98 21.17
CA SER A 417 21.35 -2.25 21.27
C SER A 417 21.59 -2.85 19.88
N SER A 418 22.42 -3.90 19.82
CA SER A 418 22.62 -4.71 18.62
C SER A 418 22.38 -6.18 18.97
N GLU A 419 21.47 -6.81 18.24
CA GLU A 419 21.18 -8.23 18.33
C GLU A 419 21.77 -8.97 17.12
N VAL A 420 21.99 -10.28 17.25
CA VAL A 420 22.40 -11.14 16.13
C VAL A 420 21.30 -12.15 15.88
N ILE A 421 20.61 -12.02 14.75
CA ILE A 421 19.59 -12.97 14.30
C ILE A 421 20.16 -13.92 13.25
N ASN A 422 19.67 -15.15 13.23
CA ASN A 422 20.05 -16.17 12.27
C ASN A 422 19.04 -16.19 11.11
N ILE A 423 19.55 -16.12 9.89
CA ILE A 423 18.76 -16.21 8.66
C ILE A 423 19.22 -17.45 7.91
N TRP A 424 18.30 -18.36 7.61
CA TRP A 424 18.51 -19.41 6.62
C TRP A 424 17.96 -18.93 5.28
N ALA A 425 18.71 -19.10 4.21
CA ALA A 425 18.25 -18.86 2.85
C ALA A 425 18.61 -20.06 1.96
N GLY A 426 17.72 -20.44 1.04
CA GLY A 426 17.97 -21.56 0.14
C GLY A 426 17.23 -21.44 -1.18
N SER A 427 17.83 -22.00 -2.22
CA SER A 427 17.34 -21.94 -3.60
C SER A 427 17.22 -23.33 -4.22
N PHE A 428 16.18 -23.53 -5.03
CA PHE A 428 15.96 -24.79 -5.76
C PHE A 428 15.23 -24.56 -7.09
N ASN A 429 15.87 -24.90 -8.21
CA ASN A 429 15.19 -25.09 -9.48
C ASN A 429 14.46 -26.45 -9.48
N LEU A 430 13.14 -26.40 -9.66
CA LEU A 430 12.22 -27.54 -9.53
C LEU A 430 11.94 -28.25 -10.87
N ASN A 431 12.37 -27.72 -12.02
CA ASN A 431 12.13 -28.30 -13.35
C ASN A 431 10.66 -28.74 -13.57
N GLY A 432 9.72 -27.86 -13.21
CA GLY A 432 8.27 -28.08 -13.32
C GLY A 432 7.68 -29.16 -12.41
N ARG A 433 8.46 -29.79 -11.52
CA ARG A 433 8.03 -30.97 -10.76
C ARG A 433 7.19 -30.62 -9.54
N THR A 434 6.14 -31.40 -9.35
CA THR A 434 5.20 -31.34 -8.21
C THR A 434 5.30 -32.54 -7.27
N SER A 435 6.04 -33.61 -7.64
CA SER A 435 6.19 -34.81 -6.82
C SER A 435 6.83 -34.52 -5.45
N GLY A 436 7.85 -33.64 -5.43
CA GLY A 436 8.57 -33.25 -4.22
C GLY A 436 7.74 -32.47 -3.18
N ILE A 437 6.47 -32.15 -3.45
CA ILE A 437 5.56 -31.47 -2.50
C ILE A 437 5.23 -32.40 -1.31
N GLU A 438 5.21 -33.72 -1.51
CA GLU A 438 4.96 -34.70 -0.45
C GLU A 438 6.22 -35.47 0.02
N GLU A 439 7.39 -35.13 -0.53
CA GLU A 439 8.70 -35.65 -0.06
C GLU A 439 9.19 -34.90 1.20
N ASP A 440 10.07 -35.52 2.00
CA ASP A 440 10.56 -34.87 3.22
C ASP A 440 11.69 -33.87 2.93
N LEU A 441 11.30 -32.59 2.85
CA LEU A 441 12.21 -31.46 2.63
C LEU A 441 13.17 -31.19 3.82
N ALA A 442 13.10 -31.95 4.93
CA ALA A 442 13.91 -31.70 6.13
C ALA A 442 15.42 -31.75 5.85
N LEU A 443 15.89 -32.62 4.95
CA LEU A 443 17.32 -32.71 4.56
C LEU A 443 17.86 -31.42 3.92
N TRP A 444 16.98 -30.51 3.47
CA TRP A 444 17.33 -29.20 2.94
C TRP A 444 17.01 -28.07 3.91
N LEU A 445 15.78 -28.06 4.44
CA LEU A 445 15.26 -26.96 5.29
C LEU A 445 15.74 -27.02 6.74
N CYS A 446 16.07 -28.22 7.24
CA CYS A 446 16.47 -28.49 8.62
C CYS A 446 17.76 -29.35 8.68
N PRO A 447 18.87 -28.92 8.05
CA PRO A 447 20.12 -29.69 8.03
C PRO A 447 20.76 -29.77 9.42
N GLU A 448 21.57 -30.81 9.64
CA GLU A 448 22.30 -31.02 10.90
C GLU A 448 23.46 -30.01 11.04
N LEU A 449 23.16 -28.89 11.69
CA LEU A 449 24.08 -27.78 11.97
C LEU A 449 24.35 -27.65 13.48
N GLU A 450 25.15 -26.66 13.88
CA GLU A 450 25.28 -26.29 15.30
C GLU A 450 23.91 -25.87 15.89
N LYS A 451 23.69 -26.14 17.19
CA LYS A 451 22.39 -25.85 17.87
C LYS A 451 21.93 -24.39 17.75
N SER A 452 22.86 -23.45 17.70
CA SER A 452 22.63 -22.02 17.49
C SER A 452 22.10 -21.67 16.09
N GLN A 453 22.23 -22.58 15.12
CA GLN A 453 21.96 -22.37 13.70
C GLN A 453 20.78 -23.21 13.18
N GLN A 454 20.39 -24.25 13.91
CA GLN A 454 19.28 -25.17 13.56
C GLN A 454 17.89 -24.49 13.56
N HIS A 455 17.74 -23.37 14.27
CA HIS A 455 16.44 -22.71 14.50
C HIS A 455 16.53 -21.21 14.20
N PRO A 456 16.65 -20.81 12.92
CA PRO A 456 16.80 -19.41 12.51
C PRO A 456 15.53 -18.59 12.76
N GLU A 457 15.68 -17.29 13.01
CA GLU A 457 14.56 -16.35 13.17
C GLU A 457 13.78 -16.16 11.85
N ILE A 458 14.50 -16.24 10.73
CA ILE A 458 13.99 -16.03 9.37
C ILE A 458 14.44 -17.20 8.47
N VAL A 459 13.51 -17.77 7.70
CA VAL A 459 13.75 -18.80 6.69
C VAL A 459 13.25 -18.30 5.33
N VAL A 460 14.13 -18.18 4.35
CA VAL A 460 13.81 -17.65 3.02
C VAL A 460 14.01 -18.72 1.95
N VAL A 461 12.95 -19.05 1.22
CA VAL A 461 12.98 -20.07 0.16
C VAL A 461 12.76 -19.42 -1.21
N GLY A 462 13.71 -19.61 -2.12
CA GLY A 462 13.61 -19.24 -3.53
C GLY A 462 13.41 -20.46 -4.42
N PHE A 463 12.27 -20.56 -5.10
CA PHE A 463 12.03 -21.58 -6.11
C PHE A 463 12.21 -21.02 -7.52
N GLN A 464 12.75 -21.85 -8.42
CA GLN A 464 12.77 -21.60 -9.86
C GLN A 464 12.06 -22.76 -10.58
N GLU A 465 11.50 -22.47 -11.76
CA GLU A 465 10.67 -23.40 -12.55
C GLU A 465 9.62 -24.18 -11.72
N ILE A 466 8.92 -23.49 -10.82
CA ILE A 466 7.85 -24.05 -9.97
C ILE A 466 6.66 -24.62 -10.76
N VAL A 467 6.59 -24.31 -12.05
CA VAL A 467 5.69 -24.89 -13.06
C VAL A 467 6.48 -25.06 -14.37
N GLU A 468 6.11 -26.05 -15.18
CA GLU A 468 6.64 -26.22 -16.53
C GLU A 468 6.38 -24.97 -17.39
N LEU A 469 7.33 -24.61 -18.27
CA LEU A 469 7.30 -23.35 -19.01
C LEU A 469 6.42 -23.40 -20.28
N SER A 470 5.13 -23.70 -20.11
CA SER A 470 4.16 -23.59 -21.21
C SER A 470 3.82 -22.13 -21.56
N PRO A 471 3.50 -21.80 -22.82
CA PRO A 471 3.02 -20.46 -23.21
C PRO A 471 1.80 -20.00 -22.40
N GLN A 472 0.92 -20.92 -22.03
CA GLN A 472 -0.28 -20.68 -21.22
C GLN A 472 0.10 -20.23 -19.80
N GLN A 473 1.02 -20.93 -19.13
CA GLN A 473 1.47 -20.59 -17.77
C GLN A 473 2.34 -19.32 -17.73
N ILE A 474 3.03 -18.99 -18.83
CA ILE A 474 3.73 -17.70 -19.00
C ILE A 474 2.73 -16.52 -19.08
N MET A 475 1.53 -16.74 -19.62
CA MET A 475 0.46 -15.73 -19.69
C MET A 475 -0.41 -15.68 -18.43
N ASN A 476 -0.69 -16.81 -17.79
CA ASN A 476 -1.51 -16.90 -16.58
C ASN A 476 -0.92 -17.94 -15.60
N SER A 477 -0.11 -17.48 -14.65
CA SER A 477 0.53 -18.33 -13.65
C SER A 477 -0.47 -18.76 -12.56
N ASP A 478 -0.75 -20.05 -12.49
CA ASP A 478 -1.60 -20.66 -11.44
C ASP A 478 -0.92 -20.54 -10.05
N PRO A 479 -1.57 -19.91 -9.05
CA PRO A 479 -1.01 -19.78 -7.70
C PRO A 479 -1.11 -21.06 -6.86
N THR A 480 -1.93 -22.06 -7.24
CA THR A 480 -2.19 -23.24 -6.42
C THR A 480 -0.93 -24.08 -6.17
N ILE A 481 -0.06 -24.22 -7.17
CA ILE A 481 1.21 -24.94 -7.06
C ILE A 481 2.16 -24.22 -6.09
N LYS A 482 2.23 -22.89 -6.14
CA LYS A 482 2.98 -22.10 -5.15
C LYS A 482 2.41 -22.29 -3.74
N GLN A 483 1.09 -22.23 -3.58
CA GLN A 483 0.43 -22.46 -2.28
C GLN A 483 0.65 -23.89 -1.75
N ALA A 484 0.83 -24.88 -2.62
CA ALA A 484 1.21 -26.24 -2.24
C ALA A 484 2.65 -26.30 -1.73
N TRP A 485 3.61 -25.70 -2.43
CA TRP A 485 5.00 -25.58 -1.96
C TRP A 485 5.14 -24.77 -0.66
N GLU A 486 4.42 -23.65 -0.51
CA GLU A 486 4.34 -22.89 0.74
C GLU A 486 3.84 -23.75 1.91
N ARG A 487 2.83 -24.59 1.65
CA ARG A 487 2.27 -25.52 2.65
C ARG A 487 3.27 -26.63 3.00
N ALA A 488 3.99 -27.18 2.02
CA ALA A 488 5.02 -28.21 2.24
C ALA A 488 6.19 -27.67 3.08
N VAL A 489 6.78 -26.53 2.70
CA VAL A 489 7.85 -25.88 3.46
C VAL A 489 7.41 -25.60 4.91
N ARG A 490 6.25 -24.96 5.10
CA ARG A 490 5.73 -24.66 6.44
C ARG A 490 5.40 -25.91 7.27
N LYS A 491 4.91 -26.99 6.63
CA LYS A 491 4.66 -28.31 7.25
C LYS A 491 5.96 -28.91 7.78
N THR A 492 7.04 -28.88 7.00
CA THR A 492 8.36 -29.39 7.42
C THR A 492 9.00 -28.53 8.53
N LEU A 493 9.02 -27.20 8.37
CA LEU A 493 9.56 -26.30 9.39
C LEU A 493 8.83 -26.47 10.73
N ASN A 494 7.49 -26.52 10.72
CA ASN A 494 6.71 -26.61 11.96
C ASN A 494 6.65 -28.03 12.55
N LYS A 495 6.88 -29.07 11.75
CA LYS A 495 7.16 -30.44 12.23
C LYS A 495 8.45 -30.46 13.06
N HIS A 496 9.52 -29.84 12.55
CA HIS A 496 10.82 -29.83 13.22
C HIS A 496 10.86 -28.88 14.42
N ALA A 497 10.35 -27.65 14.29
CA ALA A 497 10.26 -26.70 15.39
C ALA A 497 9.53 -27.28 16.61
N ARG A 498 8.37 -27.92 16.39
CA ARG A 498 7.60 -28.60 17.46
C ARG A 498 8.41 -29.73 18.12
N ALA A 499 9.16 -30.51 17.34
CA ALA A 499 9.99 -31.59 17.88
C ALA A 499 11.16 -31.07 18.75
N ALA A 500 11.63 -29.86 18.48
CA ALA A 500 12.68 -29.18 19.24
C ALA A 500 12.15 -28.20 20.32
N GLY A 501 10.84 -28.21 20.61
CA GLY A 501 10.21 -27.31 21.58
C GLY A 501 10.28 -25.82 21.21
N GLN A 502 10.52 -25.50 19.94
CA GLN A 502 10.67 -24.14 19.44
C GLN A 502 9.33 -23.54 19.00
N ASP A 503 9.28 -22.21 18.93
CA ASP A 503 8.18 -21.50 18.31
C ASP A 503 8.02 -21.84 16.82
N HIS A 504 6.78 -21.77 16.35
CA HIS A 504 6.36 -22.09 15.01
C HIS A 504 6.66 -20.98 14.00
N TYR A 505 6.88 -21.38 12.75
CA TYR A 505 7.05 -20.48 11.62
C TYR A 505 5.71 -20.15 10.96
N VAL A 506 5.53 -18.87 10.66
CA VAL A 506 4.43 -18.33 9.85
C VAL A 506 4.95 -17.94 8.46
N LEU A 507 4.08 -17.91 7.46
CA LEU A 507 4.40 -17.31 6.16
C LEU A 507 4.19 -15.79 6.28
N LEU A 508 5.28 -15.02 6.21
CA LEU A 508 5.24 -13.56 6.32
C LEU A 508 4.68 -12.96 5.03
N ARG A 509 5.37 -13.19 3.90
CA ARG A 509 4.98 -12.75 2.55
C ARG A 509 5.55 -13.73 1.53
N SER A 510 4.88 -13.86 0.38
CA SER A 510 5.46 -14.49 -0.81
C SER A 510 5.17 -13.71 -2.09
N GLY A 511 5.95 -13.99 -3.13
CA GLY A 511 5.79 -13.41 -4.46
C GLY A 511 6.06 -14.45 -5.55
N GLN A 512 5.55 -14.21 -6.76
CA GLN A 512 5.72 -15.10 -7.92
C GLN A 512 5.90 -14.31 -9.21
N LEU A 513 6.78 -14.81 -10.08
CA LEU A 513 6.94 -14.37 -11.45
C LEU A 513 7.10 -15.59 -12.37
N VAL A 514 5.97 -16.05 -12.93
CA VAL A 514 5.87 -17.27 -13.74
C VAL A 514 6.46 -18.48 -12.99
N GLY A 515 7.67 -18.92 -13.34
CA GLY A 515 8.36 -20.06 -12.73
C GLY A 515 9.15 -19.72 -11.47
N ALA A 516 9.48 -18.44 -11.23
CA ALA A 516 10.20 -18.02 -10.03
C ALA A 516 9.24 -17.68 -8.88
N ALA A 517 9.54 -18.10 -7.66
CA ALA A 517 8.78 -17.74 -6.47
C ALA A 517 9.69 -17.51 -5.26
N LEU A 518 9.37 -16.52 -4.44
CA LEU A 518 10.07 -16.20 -3.18
C LEU A 518 9.10 -16.31 -2.02
N CYS A 519 9.47 -17.03 -0.97
CA CYS A 519 8.66 -17.20 0.24
C CYS A 519 9.52 -16.86 1.47
N VAL A 520 9.07 -15.90 2.28
CA VAL A 520 9.71 -15.55 3.56
C VAL A 520 8.86 -16.11 4.70
N PHE A 521 9.47 -16.98 5.51
CA PHE A 521 8.89 -17.51 6.74
C PHE A 521 9.67 -16.96 7.94
N VAL A 522 8.98 -16.74 9.06
CA VAL A 522 9.59 -16.20 10.29
C VAL A 522 8.97 -16.87 11.52
N LYS A 523 9.71 -16.96 12.63
CA LYS A 523 9.12 -17.35 13.93
C LYS A 523 7.99 -16.38 14.29
N ALA A 524 6.91 -16.85 14.91
CA ALA A 524 5.81 -15.98 15.33
C ALA A 524 6.27 -14.95 16.38
N SER A 525 7.20 -15.33 17.26
CA SER A 525 7.80 -14.46 18.28
C SER A 525 8.50 -13.21 17.74
N VAL A 526 9.04 -13.24 16.51
CA VAL A 526 9.74 -12.09 15.92
C VAL A 526 8.84 -11.21 15.05
N LEU A 527 7.57 -11.59 14.83
CA LEU A 527 6.61 -10.77 14.08
C LEU A 527 6.46 -9.32 14.57
N PRO A 528 6.42 -9.02 15.89
CA PRO A 528 6.26 -7.64 16.37
C PRO A 528 7.41 -6.72 15.96
N ASN A 529 8.61 -7.29 15.73
CA ASN A 529 9.82 -6.57 15.35
C ASN A 529 9.92 -6.34 13.83
N ILE A 530 9.05 -6.95 13.02
CA ILE A 530 9.11 -6.86 11.57
C ILE A 530 8.09 -5.85 11.05
N LYS A 531 8.57 -4.87 10.28
CA LYS A 531 7.75 -3.82 9.66
C LYS A 531 8.01 -3.68 8.16
N ASN A 532 7.14 -2.92 7.49
CA ASN A 532 7.31 -2.40 6.13
C ASN A 532 7.56 -3.49 5.07
N VAL A 533 6.84 -4.63 5.17
CA VAL A 533 7.05 -5.81 4.32
C VAL A 533 6.45 -5.62 2.92
N GLU A 534 7.30 -5.26 1.96
CA GLU A 534 6.97 -5.04 0.56
C GLU A 534 7.49 -6.16 -0.34
N GLY A 535 6.93 -6.28 -1.55
CA GLY A 535 7.41 -7.23 -2.54
C GLY A 535 7.28 -6.69 -3.96
N SER A 536 8.27 -7.00 -4.81
CA SER A 536 8.36 -6.49 -6.18
C SER A 536 8.83 -7.59 -7.14
N VAL A 537 8.43 -7.49 -8.42
CA VAL A 537 8.76 -8.48 -9.46
C VAL A 537 9.25 -7.78 -10.73
N LYS A 538 10.35 -8.30 -11.31
CA LYS A 538 10.99 -7.72 -12.50
C LYS A 538 11.14 -8.75 -13.61
N LYS A 539 10.42 -8.54 -14.72
CA LYS A 539 10.54 -9.33 -15.95
C LYS A 539 11.82 -8.96 -16.71
N THR A 540 12.53 -9.95 -17.23
CA THR A 540 13.77 -9.75 -18.01
C THR A 540 13.79 -10.51 -19.35
N GLY A 541 12.89 -11.47 -19.56
CA GLY A 541 12.78 -12.21 -20.83
C GLY A 541 12.42 -11.31 -22.02
N MET A 542 12.96 -11.65 -23.21
CA MET A 542 12.69 -11.00 -24.50
C MET A 542 12.60 -9.46 -24.44
N SER A 543 13.74 -8.79 -24.24
CA SER A 543 13.83 -7.33 -24.10
C SER A 543 12.94 -6.74 -22.97
N GLY A 544 12.75 -7.50 -21.89
CA GLY A 544 11.91 -7.13 -20.75
C GLY A 544 10.40 -7.29 -20.96
N MET A 545 9.95 -7.75 -22.13
CA MET A 545 8.52 -7.91 -22.45
C MET A 545 7.94 -9.27 -22.02
N ALA A 546 8.78 -10.30 -21.85
CA ALA A 546 8.34 -11.67 -21.50
C ALA A 546 8.67 -12.04 -20.05
N GLY A 547 7.76 -12.81 -19.43
CA GLY A 547 7.83 -13.16 -18.00
C GLY A 547 8.58 -14.44 -17.64
N ASN A 548 9.09 -15.20 -18.61
CA ASN A 548 9.68 -16.53 -18.39
C ASN A 548 11.01 -16.51 -17.60
N LYS A 549 11.70 -15.37 -17.57
CA LYS A 549 12.89 -15.10 -16.74
C LYS A 549 12.77 -13.72 -16.10
N GLY A 550 13.37 -13.56 -14.93
CA GLY A 550 13.24 -12.38 -14.09
C GLY A 550 13.62 -12.60 -12.63
N ALA A 551 13.20 -11.67 -11.77
CA ALA A 551 13.41 -11.72 -10.33
C ALA A 551 12.12 -11.45 -9.54
N VAL A 552 12.04 -12.05 -8.35
CA VAL A 552 11.08 -11.76 -7.28
C VAL A 552 11.87 -11.28 -6.07
N SER A 553 11.47 -10.17 -5.48
CA SER A 553 12.11 -9.57 -4.30
C SER A 553 11.09 -9.31 -3.21
N ILE A 554 11.51 -9.46 -1.95
CA ILE A 554 10.76 -9.08 -0.75
C ILE A 554 11.72 -8.33 0.16
N ARG A 555 11.35 -7.11 0.58
CA ARG A 555 12.10 -6.32 1.55
C ARG A 555 11.28 -6.13 2.81
N MET A 556 11.95 -6.03 3.94
CA MET A 556 11.33 -5.75 5.25
C MET A 556 12.34 -5.05 6.16
N ASP A 557 11.82 -4.39 7.19
CA ASP A 557 12.63 -3.79 8.23
C ASP A 557 12.52 -4.68 9.48
N TYR A 558 13.63 -5.22 9.98
CA TYR A 558 13.70 -5.98 11.23
C TYR A 558 14.27 -5.06 12.31
N ALA A 559 13.47 -4.73 13.32
CA ALA A 559 13.68 -3.62 14.23
C ALA A 559 14.03 -2.34 13.43
N ASN A 560 15.25 -1.82 13.57
CA ASN A 560 15.72 -0.63 12.85
C ASN A 560 16.64 -0.96 11.66
N THR A 561 16.64 -2.21 11.19
CA THR A 561 17.56 -2.73 10.16
C THR A 561 16.80 -3.18 8.91
N GLN A 562 17.04 -2.51 7.79
CA GLN A 562 16.45 -2.89 6.50
C GLN A 562 17.13 -4.15 5.93
N ILE A 563 16.34 -5.12 5.49
CA ILE A 563 16.81 -6.40 4.92
C ILE A 563 16.01 -6.69 3.64
N CYS A 564 16.73 -6.98 2.55
CA CYS A 564 16.16 -7.31 1.25
C CYS A 564 16.54 -8.74 0.81
N PHE A 565 15.55 -9.49 0.34
CA PHE A 565 15.72 -10.84 -0.20
C PHE A 565 15.33 -10.85 -1.68
N VAL A 566 16.19 -11.42 -2.51
CA VAL A 566 15.92 -11.55 -3.96
C VAL A 566 16.12 -13.00 -4.38
N THR A 567 15.13 -13.58 -5.06
CA THR A 567 15.34 -14.77 -5.89
C THR A 567 15.24 -14.39 -7.36
N ALA A 568 16.09 -14.98 -8.20
CA ALA A 568 16.03 -14.76 -9.64
C ALA A 568 16.20 -16.04 -10.45
N HIS A 569 15.62 -16.03 -11.64
CA HIS A 569 15.91 -16.98 -12.70
C HIS A 569 16.35 -16.16 -13.92
N LEU A 570 17.66 -16.03 -14.12
CA LEU A 570 18.24 -14.97 -14.95
C LEU A 570 18.58 -15.39 -16.39
N ALA A 571 18.68 -14.39 -17.25
CA ALA A 571 19.74 -14.30 -18.24
C ALA A 571 20.62 -13.10 -17.83
N ALA A 572 21.93 -13.16 -18.09
CA ALA A 572 22.92 -12.32 -17.40
C ALA A 572 22.74 -10.80 -17.61
N GLY A 573 23.10 -10.03 -16.56
CA GLY A 573 23.25 -8.57 -16.57
C GLY A 573 22.04 -7.77 -16.06
N PHE A 574 22.14 -7.19 -14.86
CA PHE A 574 21.28 -6.11 -14.35
C PHE A 574 22.03 -5.25 -13.32
N SER A 575 21.58 -4.00 -13.12
CA SER A 575 22.23 -3.00 -12.24
C SER A 575 21.63 -2.93 -10.83
N ASN A 576 22.45 -2.47 -9.87
CA ASN A 576 22.16 -2.47 -8.42
C ASN A 576 21.14 -1.41 -7.95
N TYR A 577 20.52 -1.70 -6.79
CA TYR A 577 19.72 -0.76 -5.98
C TYR A 577 20.34 -0.52 -4.59
N ALA A 578 19.77 0.42 -3.85
CA ALA A 578 20.39 1.12 -2.71
C ALA A 578 20.53 0.29 -1.40
N ASP A 579 19.72 -0.75 -1.21
CA ASP A 579 19.60 -1.50 0.06
C ASP A 579 20.95 -1.91 0.67
N HIS A 580 21.15 -1.62 1.95
CA HIS A 580 22.41 -1.88 2.65
C HIS A 580 22.64 -3.37 2.96
N THR A 581 21.57 -4.12 3.24
CA THR A 581 21.59 -5.54 3.64
C THR A 581 20.80 -6.36 2.63
N VAL A 582 21.47 -7.19 1.81
CA VAL A 582 20.82 -7.96 0.74
C VAL A 582 21.32 -9.40 0.69
N ILE A 583 20.39 -10.36 0.57
CA ILE A 583 20.69 -11.74 0.16
C ILE A 583 20.04 -11.98 -1.20
N TRP A 584 20.85 -12.33 -2.20
CA TRP A 584 20.38 -12.60 -3.56
C TRP A 584 20.75 -14.04 -3.94
N MET A 585 19.74 -14.86 -4.21
CA MET A 585 19.89 -16.26 -4.58
C MET A 585 19.16 -16.61 -5.88
N GLY A 586 19.40 -17.80 -6.42
CA GLY A 586 18.63 -18.30 -7.55
C GLY A 586 19.41 -19.18 -8.52
N ASP A 587 18.72 -19.61 -9.57
CA ASP A 587 19.35 -20.11 -10.79
C ASP A 587 19.82 -18.89 -11.61
N PHE A 588 21.09 -18.55 -11.45
CA PHE A 588 21.75 -17.50 -12.23
C PHE A 588 22.28 -18.02 -13.56
N ASN A 589 22.22 -19.33 -13.78
CA ASN A 589 22.53 -20.05 -15.01
C ASN A 589 23.97 -19.94 -15.56
N TYR A 590 24.88 -19.32 -14.81
CA TYR A 590 26.33 -19.29 -15.10
C TYR A 590 26.93 -20.70 -15.12
N ARG A 591 27.94 -20.91 -15.97
CA ARG A 591 28.53 -22.23 -16.28
C ARG A 591 30.02 -22.26 -15.98
N ILE A 592 30.58 -23.47 -15.94
CA ILE A 592 32.03 -23.68 -15.89
C ILE A 592 32.57 -23.60 -17.33
N GLY A 593 33.60 -22.79 -17.56
CA GLY A 593 34.20 -22.48 -18.87
C GLY A 593 35.07 -23.58 -19.49
N LEU A 594 34.90 -24.85 -19.09
CA LEU A 594 35.74 -25.98 -19.47
C LEU A 594 34.97 -27.02 -20.30
N GLY A 595 35.68 -27.80 -21.11
CA GLY A 595 35.08 -28.86 -21.93
C GLY A 595 34.51 -30.03 -21.09
N PRO A 596 33.48 -30.75 -21.59
CA PRO A 596 32.71 -31.74 -20.84
C PRO A 596 33.58 -32.81 -20.17
N GLU A 597 34.52 -33.41 -20.91
CA GLU A 597 35.36 -34.49 -20.38
C GLU A 597 36.35 -33.99 -19.32
N ARG A 598 36.84 -32.75 -19.43
CA ARG A 598 37.69 -32.15 -18.39
C ARG A 598 36.89 -31.84 -17.12
N VAL A 599 35.65 -31.35 -17.24
CA VAL A 599 34.76 -31.13 -16.08
C VAL A 599 34.43 -32.46 -15.39
N LYS A 600 34.05 -33.51 -16.15
CA LYS A 600 33.83 -34.87 -15.60
C LYS A 600 35.09 -35.41 -14.90
N GLN A 601 36.27 -35.21 -15.48
CA GLN A 601 37.53 -35.64 -14.88
C GLN A 601 37.81 -34.90 -13.56
N LEU A 602 37.67 -33.57 -13.53
CA LEU A 602 37.88 -32.73 -12.35
C LEU A 602 36.92 -33.11 -11.20
N ILE A 603 35.62 -33.29 -11.51
CA ILE A 603 34.61 -33.79 -10.57
C ILE A 603 35.02 -35.15 -10.00
N LYS A 604 35.47 -36.09 -10.85
CA LYS A 604 35.94 -37.41 -10.40
C LYS A 604 37.21 -37.35 -9.53
N MET A 605 38.03 -36.30 -9.66
CA MET A 605 39.22 -36.08 -8.83
C MET A 605 38.93 -35.27 -7.56
N GLY A 606 37.74 -34.67 -7.41
CA GLY A 606 37.42 -33.75 -6.31
C GLY A 606 38.04 -32.36 -6.45
N ASP A 607 38.57 -32.01 -7.63
CA ASP A 607 39.24 -30.73 -7.88
C ASP A 607 38.20 -29.62 -8.14
N LEU A 608 37.62 -29.12 -7.05
CA LEU A 608 36.69 -28.00 -7.06
C LEU A 608 37.38 -26.65 -7.33
N GLU A 609 38.70 -26.56 -7.12
CA GLU A 609 39.47 -25.32 -7.22
C GLU A 609 39.68 -24.93 -8.68
N THR A 610 40.23 -25.83 -9.52
CA THR A 610 40.32 -25.64 -10.98
C THR A 610 38.94 -25.41 -11.61
N LEU A 611 37.89 -26.06 -11.09
CA LEU A 611 36.51 -25.84 -11.55
C LEU A 611 36.00 -24.43 -11.21
N TYR A 612 36.29 -23.89 -10.02
CA TYR A 612 35.84 -22.57 -9.56
C TYR A 612 36.63 -21.41 -10.17
N GLU A 613 37.93 -21.59 -10.45
CA GLU A 613 38.71 -20.65 -11.27
C GLU A 613 38.09 -20.42 -12.66
N ASN A 614 37.39 -21.45 -13.18
CA ASN A 614 36.72 -21.42 -14.48
C ASN A 614 35.20 -21.18 -14.36
N ASP A 615 34.67 -20.84 -13.18
CA ASP A 615 33.26 -20.49 -13.01
C ASP A 615 32.96 -19.09 -13.57
N GLN A 616 31.99 -19.00 -14.46
CA GLN A 616 31.64 -17.73 -15.11
C GLN A 616 31.10 -16.67 -14.14
N LEU A 617 30.42 -17.06 -13.04
CA LEU A 617 29.94 -16.07 -12.07
C LEU A 617 31.12 -15.45 -11.31
N ASN A 618 32.01 -16.28 -10.77
CA ASN A 618 33.26 -15.85 -10.13
C ASN A 618 34.05 -14.88 -11.02
N LEU A 619 34.33 -15.27 -12.27
CA LEU A 619 35.07 -14.44 -13.23
C LEU A 619 34.38 -13.09 -13.52
N GLN A 620 33.04 -13.06 -13.65
CA GLN A 620 32.30 -11.81 -13.91
C GLN A 620 32.17 -10.92 -12.66
N MET A 621 32.15 -11.50 -11.46
CA MET A 621 32.16 -10.75 -10.20
C MET A 621 33.55 -10.14 -9.92
N VAL A 622 34.63 -10.91 -10.09
CA VAL A 622 36.02 -10.43 -9.95
C VAL A 622 36.32 -9.32 -10.96
N ALA A 623 35.79 -9.41 -12.19
CA ALA A 623 35.89 -8.34 -13.19
C ALA A 623 34.98 -7.12 -12.91
N GLY A 624 34.15 -7.15 -11.86
CA GLY A 624 33.21 -6.07 -11.52
C GLY A 624 32.05 -5.89 -12.51
N LEU A 625 31.83 -6.85 -13.42
CA LEU A 625 30.83 -6.75 -14.51
C LEU A 625 29.42 -7.15 -14.06
N THR A 626 29.30 -7.92 -12.98
CA THR A 626 28.01 -8.33 -12.38
C THR A 626 28.12 -8.35 -10.86
N PHE A 627 26.98 -8.21 -10.16
CA PHE A 627 26.86 -8.25 -8.69
C PHE A 627 27.95 -7.45 -7.94
N GLN A 628 28.24 -6.22 -8.39
CA GLN A 628 29.19 -5.33 -7.70
C GLN A 628 28.81 -5.17 -6.22
N TYR A 629 29.82 -5.22 -5.34
CA TYR A 629 29.70 -5.17 -3.87
C TYR A 629 28.99 -6.36 -3.21
N TYR A 630 28.68 -7.43 -3.96
CA TYR A 630 28.28 -8.71 -3.36
C TYR A 630 29.50 -9.60 -3.12
N SER A 631 29.32 -10.61 -2.27
CA SER A 631 30.30 -11.65 -1.99
C SER A 631 29.61 -13.01 -1.81
N GLU A 632 30.38 -14.08 -2.04
CA GLU A 632 29.98 -15.47 -1.91
C GLU A 632 30.97 -16.18 -0.96
N SER A 633 30.50 -17.07 -0.08
CA SER A 633 31.40 -17.98 0.65
C SER A 633 32.03 -19.00 -0.31
N ARG A 634 33.25 -19.48 0.00
CA ARG A 634 33.93 -20.53 -0.79
C ARG A 634 32.99 -21.73 -1.00
N ILE A 635 32.79 -22.11 -2.25
CA ILE A 635 32.03 -23.31 -2.61
C ILE A 635 32.85 -24.55 -2.24
N THR A 636 32.26 -25.44 -1.47
CA THR A 636 32.85 -26.70 -0.99
C THR A 636 32.09 -27.94 -1.45
N PHE A 637 31.07 -27.75 -2.30
CA PHE A 637 30.16 -28.79 -2.79
C PHE A 637 30.26 -28.95 -4.31
N MET A 638 29.90 -30.14 -4.80
CA MET A 638 29.90 -30.48 -6.22
C MET A 638 28.90 -29.63 -7.04
N PRO A 639 29.10 -29.49 -8.37
CA PRO A 639 28.17 -28.80 -9.27
C PRO A 639 26.72 -29.26 -9.11
N THR A 640 25.80 -28.31 -8.96
CA THR A 640 24.37 -28.53 -8.63
C THR A 640 23.53 -28.95 -9.82
N TYR A 641 24.04 -28.73 -11.03
CA TYR A 641 23.42 -29.05 -12.32
C TYR A 641 24.42 -29.82 -13.19
N LYS A 642 24.04 -30.71 -14.11
CA LYS A 642 22.71 -31.29 -14.36
C LYS A 642 22.73 -32.78 -14.02
N PHE A 643 21.77 -33.25 -13.25
CA PHE A 643 21.60 -34.65 -12.90
C PHE A 643 20.58 -35.38 -13.77
N ASP A 644 20.63 -36.71 -13.80
CA ASP A 644 19.52 -37.53 -14.25
C ASP A 644 18.56 -37.75 -13.08
N ILE A 645 17.28 -37.41 -13.28
CA ILE A 645 16.27 -37.31 -12.22
C ILE A 645 16.15 -38.65 -11.46
N GLY A 646 16.12 -38.55 -10.12
CA GLY A 646 16.12 -39.70 -9.21
C GLY A 646 17.52 -40.26 -8.88
N THR A 647 18.57 -39.83 -9.57
CA THR A 647 19.94 -40.36 -9.43
C THR A 647 20.95 -39.26 -9.06
N ASP A 648 22.12 -39.65 -8.56
CA ASP A 648 23.28 -38.75 -8.40
C ASP A 648 24.25 -38.80 -9.61
N THR A 649 23.77 -39.29 -10.75
CA THR A 649 24.52 -39.33 -12.03
C THR A 649 24.32 -38.01 -12.78
N TYR A 650 25.38 -37.47 -13.37
CA TYR A 650 25.30 -36.29 -14.25
C TYR A 650 24.80 -36.65 -15.66
N ASP A 651 24.03 -35.73 -16.26
CA ASP A 651 23.26 -35.83 -17.52
C ASP A 651 23.81 -36.83 -18.56
N THR A 652 23.21 -38.02 -18.63
CA THR A 652 23.51 -39.05 -19.64
C THR A 652 22.70 -38.89 -20.93
N SER A 653 21.81 -37.90 -21.02
CA SER A 653 21.02 -37.65 -22.24
C SER A 653 21.89 -37.22 -23.42
N GLU A 654 21.35 -37.32 -24.64
CA GLU A 654 21.98 -36.86 -25.90
C GLU A 654 22.49 -35.40 -25.87
N LYS A 655 21.96 -34.59 -24.94
CA LYS A 655 22.34 -33.17 -24.77
C LYS A 655 23.59 -32.99 -23.90
N ALA A 656 24.04 -34.04 -23.22
CA ALA A 656 25.31 -34.18 -22.48
C ALA A 656 25.77 -32.88 -21.79
N ARG A 657 24.88 -32.26 -20.99
CA ARG A 657 25.12 -30.94 -20.41
C ARG A 657 26.34 -30.97 -19.48
N ILE A 658 27.26 -30.05 -19.74
CA ILE A 658 28.42 -29.80 -18.87
C ILE A 658 27.90 -29.40 -17.47
N PRO A 659 28.36 -30.08 -16.40
CA PRO A 659 27.98 -29.71 -15.04
C PRO A 659 28.38 -28.27 -14.66
N ALA A 660 27.58 -27.63 -13.80
CA ALA A 660 27.80 -26.26 -13.36
C ALA A 660 27.18 -25.96 -11.99
N TRP A 661 27.68 -24.92 -11.31
CA TRP A 661 27.02 -24.30 -10.16
C TRP A 661 26.08 -23.19 -10.64
N THR A 662 24.91 -23.61 -11.16
CA THR A 662 23.85 -22.71 -11.61
C THR A 662 23.11 -22.04 -10.45
N ASP A 663 22.98 -22.76 -9.34
CA ASP A 663 22.20 -22.39 -8.16
C ASP A 663 23.12 -21.75 -7.13
N ARG A 664 22.91 -20.46 -6.83
CA ARG A 664 23.87 -19.64 -6.07
C ARG A 664 23.20 -18.80 -4.98
N ILE A 665 23.96 -18.39 -3.97
CA ILE A 665 23.53 -17.50 -2.87
C ILE A 665 24.63 -16.49 -2.56
N LEU A 666 24.36 -15.21 -2.82
CA LEU A 666 25.26 -14.06 -2.63
C LEU A 666 24.74 -13.14 -1.51
N ARG A 667 25.65 -12.45 -0.82
CA ARG A 667 25.31 -11.39 0.16
C ARG A 667 25.94 -10.03 -0.17
N LYS A 668 25.26 -8.95 0.19
CA LYS A 668 25.75 -7.55 0.23
C LYS A 668 25.42 -6.98 1.63
N GLY A 669 26.36 -6.25 2.21
CA GLY A 669 26.23 -5.63 3.54
C GLY A 669 27.31 -6.07 4.52
N SER A 670 27.73 -5.14 5.39
CA SER A 670 28.75 -5.36 6.43
C SER A 670 28.21 -6.12 7.65
N ASN A 671 26.91 -6.03 7.91
CA ASN A 671 26.20 -6.66 9.01
C ASN A 671 25.76 -8.12 8.75
N LEU A 672 25.90 -8.62 7.51
CA LEU A 672 25.62 -10.01 7.15
C LEU A 672 26.90 -10.85 7.08
N ARG A 673 27.04 -11.83 7.96
CA ARG A 673 28.10 -12.85 7.91
C ARG A 673 27.52 -14.20 7.46
N GLN A 674 27.95 -14.69 6.31
CA GLN A 674 27.63 -16.06 5.86
C GLN A 674 28.45 -17.06 6.68
N ILE A 675 27.78 -18.07 7.23
CA ILE A 675 28.36 -19.09 8.13
C ILE A 675 28.51 -20.41 7.38
N ASN A 676 27.41 -20.93 6.83
CA ASN A 676 27.39 -22.15 6.03
C ASN A 676 27.03 -21.83 4.59
N TYR A 677 27.46 -22.68 3.66
CA TYR A 677 27.00 -22.70 2.27
C TYR A 677 27.16 -24.12 1.73
N ASN A 678 26.07 -24.80 1.41
CA ASN A 678 26.10 -26.22 1.02
C ASN A 678 24.89 -26.62 0.16
N THR A 679 24.89 -27.86 -0.33
CA THR A 679 23.79 -28.49 -1.07
C THR A 679 23.08 -29.54 -0.20
N ALA A 680 21.85 -29.91 -0.56
CA ALA A 680 21.11 -31.02 0.06
C ALA A 680 20.75 -32.12 -0.97
N PRO A 681 20.64 -33.41 -0.57
CA PRO A 681 20.56 -34.56 -1.49
C PRO A 681 19.12 -34.87 -1.96
N LEU A 682 18.33 -33.86 -2.31
CA LEU A 682 16.99 -34.08 -2.91
C LEU A 682 17.11 -34.36 -4.41
N ARG A 683 16.44 -35.42 -4.90
CA ARG A 683 16.70 -36.02 -6.23
C ARG A 683 15.56 -35.90 -7.24
N PHE A 684 14.44 -35.30 -6.88
CA PHE A 684 13.26 -35.16 -7.76
C PHE A 684 13.41 -34.11 -8.88
N SER A 685 14.51 -33.34 -8.89
CA SER A 685 14.88 -32.40 -9.95
C SER A 685 16.22 -32.83 -10.59
N ASP A 686 16.53 -32.31 -11.77
CA ASP A 686 17.86 -32.39 -12.37
C ASP A 686 18.83 -31.33 -11.81
N HIS A 687 18.36 -30.46 -10.91
CA HIS A 687 19.18 -29.65 -10.02
C HIS A 687 19.32 -30.28 -8.63
N ARG A 688 20.25 -29.77 -7.82
CA ARG A 688 20.31 -29.97 -6.37
C ARG A 688 20.01 -28.65 -5.63
N PRO A 689 19.22 -28.69 -4.55
CA PRO A 689 18.92 -27.51 -3.75
C PRO A 689 20.14 -27.03 -2.96
N VAL A 690 20.38 -25.72 -2.98
CA VAL A 690 21.42 -25.04 -2.17
C VAL A 690 20.82 -24.35 -0.96
N TYR A 691 21.62 -24.19 0.10
CA TYR A 691 21.28 -23.40 1.28
C TYR A 691 22.50 -22.72 1.88
N ALA A 692 22.27 -21.64 2.60
CA ALA A 692 23.26 -20.91 3.38
C ALA A 692 22.63 -20.35 4.66
N ASN A 693 23.42 -20.34 5.73
CA ASN A 693 23.06 -19.71 7.00
C ASN A 693 23.83 -18.39 7.13
N PHE A 694 23.18 -17.36 7.63
CA PHE A 694 23.74 -16.05 7.87
C PHE A 694 23.48 -15.62 9.31
N GLN A 695 24.47 -15.01 9.94
CA GLN A 695 24.26 -14.15 11.10
C GLN A 695 24.08 -12.72 10.59
N CYS A 696 22.97 -12.08 10.95
CA CYS A 696 22.67 -10.70 10.64
C CYS A 696 22.70 -9.89 11.93
N THR A 697 23.60 -8.91 12.02
CA THR A 697 23.57 -7.94 13.12
C THR A 697 22.48 -6.92 12.83
N VAL A 698 21.50 -6.81 13.73
CA VAL A 698 20.38 -5.88 13.64
C VAL A 698 20.45 -4.87 14.78
N SER A 699 20.30 -3.59 14.45
CA SER A 699 20.10 -2.54 15.45
C SER A 699 18.67 -2.59 15.97
N VAL A 700 18.54 -2.52 17.30
CA VAL A 700 17.27 -2.36 18.01
C VAL A 700 17.33 -1.04 18.78
N ILE A 701 16.26 -0.26 18.73
CA ILE A 701 16.10 1.01 19.46
C ILE A 701 14.90 0.88 20.38
N ASP A 702 15.13 1.04 21.68
CA ASP A 702 14.06 1.24 22.65
C ASP A 702 13.51 2.67 22.51
N ASP A 703 12.41 2.80 21.78
CA ASP A 703 11.70 4.06 21.59
C ASP A 703 11.27 4.70 22.92
N ALA A 704 10.96 3.91 23.96
CA ALA A 704 10.48 4.40 25.24
C ALA A 704 11.62 4.96 26.12
N ILE A 705 12.76 4.27 26.19
CA ILE A 705 13.97 4.78 26.86
C ILE A 705 14.48 6.02 26.10
N ARG A 706 14.54 5.98 24.76
CA ARG A 706 14.96 7.14 23.96
C ARG A 706 14.04 8.34 24.19
N ASP A 707 12.72 8.17 24.15
CA ASP A 707 11.79 9.28 24.35
C ASP A 707 11.75 9.79 25.80
N SER A 708 11.98 8.92 26.79
CA SER A 708 12.16 9.31 28.20
C SER A 708 13.43 10.11 28.40
N LEU A 709 14.55 9.64 27.86
CA LEU A 709 15.84 10.34 27.89
C LEU A 709 15.78 11.67 27.11
N SER A 710 15.08 11.70 25.97
CA SER A 710 14.83 12.90 25.17
C SER A 710 14.12 13.97 26.00
N ARG A 711 13.06 13.61 26.74
CA ARG A 711 12.37 14.51 27.68
C ARG A 711 13.32 14.96 28.79
N SER A 712 14.00 14.02 29.46
CA SER A 712 14.94 14.32 30.55
C SER A 712 16.06 15.31 30.15
N ILE A 713 16.62 15.21 28.95
CA ILE A 713 17.60 16.17 28.44
C ILE A 713 16.93 17.49 28.05
N TYR A 714 15.74 17.45 27.44
CA TYR A 714 15.00 18.64 27.02
C TYR A 714 14.56 19.50 28.22
N ASP A 715 13.95 18.89 29.23
CA ASP A 715 13.45 19.58 30.41
C ASP A 715 14.60 20.21 31.21
N ARG A 716 15.70 19.47 31.43
CA ARG A 716 16.92 20.02 32.06
C ARG A 716 17.50 21.19 31.26
N ARG A 717 17.60 21.06 29.93
CA ARG A 717 18.14 22.14 29.09
C ARG A 717 17.23 23.36 29.05
N ARG A 718 15.91 23.17 29.14
CA ARG A 718 14.92 24.25 29.33
C ARG A 718 15.07 24.91 30.71
N GLU A 719 15.37 24.15 31.77
CA GLU A 719 15.65 24.70 33.10
C GLU A 719 16.96 25.49 33.14
N GLU A 720 18.03 24.98 32.52
CA GLU A 720 19.32 25.69 32.37
C GLU A 720 19.15 27.05 31.65
N ILE A 721 18.35 27.10 30.58
CA ILE A 721 18.14 28.31 29.77
C ILE A 721 17.09 29.24 30.41
N GLY A 722 15.97 28.69 30.85
CA GLY A 722 14.88 29.45 31.51
C GLY A 722 15.27 29.98 32.88
N GLY A 723 16.21 29.33 33.59
CA GLY A 723 16.82 29.86 34.81
C GLY A 723 17.66 31.12 34.58
N ALA A 724 18.27 31.26 33.40
CA ALA A 724 19.06 32.44 33.05
C ALA A 724 18.17 33.69 32.87
N THR A 725 17.00 33.55 32.24
CA THR A 725 16.02 34.65 32.13
C THR A 725 15.19 34.85 33.41
N ALA A 726 14.87 33.78 34.15
CA ALA A 726 14.17 33.89 35.44
C ALA A 726 15.06 34.46 36.57
N SER A 727 16.37 34.55 36.38
CA SER A 727 17.27 35.25 37.31
C SER A 727 17.13 36.78 37.23
N SER A 728 16.57 37.32 36.15
CA SER A 728 16.20 38.74 36.02
C SER A 728 14.95 39.05 36.85
N LYS A 729 15.11 39.06 38.18
CA LYS A 729 14.07 39.53 39.09
C LYS A 729 13.83 41.03 38.89
N LEU A 730 12.68 41.35 38.32
CA LEU A 730 11.73 42.33 38.86
C LEU A 730 12.38 43.53 39.57
N ASP A 731 12.86 44.48 38.79
CA ASP A 731 12.70 45.89 39.14
C ASP A 731 12.00 46.59 37.96
N GLY A 732 11.08 47.51 38.26
CA GLY A 732 10.05 47.93 37.30
C GLY A 732 10.32 49.27 36.65
N THR A 733 10.99 49.27 35.49
CA THR A 733 11.12 50.45 34.60
C THR A 733 11.05 50.04 33.14
N ASP A 734 10.17 50.69 32.36
CA ASP A 734 9.90 50.39 30.94
C ASP A 734 11.00 50.93 29.98
N ASP A 735 12.24 50.42 30.11
CA ASP A 735 13.43 50.95 29.39
C ASP A 735 14.39 49.85 28.81
N GLU A 736 13.94 48.61 28.61
CA GLU A 736 14.73 47.51 27.98
C GLU A 736 14.77 47.58 26.43
N ASP A 737 14.61 48.75 25.82
CA ASP A 737 14.60 48.96 24.36
C ASP A 737 16.00 49.22 23.74
N LEU A 738 17.09 48.99 24.51
CA LEU A 738 18.45 49.43 24.15
C LEU A 738 19.54 48.32 24.14
N ILE A 739 19.16 47.04 24.00
CA ILE A 739 20.11 46.00 23.54
C ILE A 739 19.96 45.81 22.03
N GLY A 740 20.84 46.49 21.28
CA GLY A 740 20.77 46.52 19.82
C GLY A 740 20.97 45.15 19.15
N PHE A 741 20.01 44.74 18.33
CA PHE A 741 20.11 43.55 17.48
C PHE A 741 21.13 43.77 16.35
N GLU A 742 22.41 43.46 16.60
CA GLU A 742 23.42 43.40 15.54
C GLU A 742 23.12 42.29 14.53
N SER A 743 23.50 42.51 13.27
CA SER A 743 23.42 41.50 12.22
C SER A 743 24.43 40.38 12.49
N LEU A 744 23.95 39.13 12.52
CA LEU A 744 24.78 37.93 12.73
C LEU A 744 25.92 37.76 11.71
N GLU A 745 25.83 38.43 10.55
CA GLU A 745 26.87 38.47 9.53
C GLU A 745 26.94 39.88 8.89
N PRO A 746 28.14 40.46 8.66
CA PRO A 746 28.28 41.79 8.08
C PRO A 746 27.65 41.91 6.68
N GLY A 747 26.62 42.74 6.55
CA GLY A 747 25.93 43.01 5.28
C GLY A 747 24.49 42.46 5.19
N LEU A 748 24.07 41.62 6.14
CA LEU A 748 22.65 41.26 6.30
C LEU A 748 21.89 42.34 7.09
N PRO A 749 20.56 42.52 6.88
CA PRO A 749 19.73 43.32 7.76
C PRO A 749 19.55 42.64 9.13
N PRO A 750 19.33 43.39 10.21
CA PRO A 750 19.01 42.83 11.52
C PRO A 750 17.65 42.12 11.52
N ALA A 751 17.42 41.28 12.54
CA ALA A 751 16.18 40.53 12.69
C ALA A 751 14.95 41.45 12.81
N SER A 752 13.81 41.02 12.26
CA SER A 752 12.55 41.77 12.35
C SER A 752 11.93 41.64 13.74
N SER A 753 11.50 42.77 14.31
CA SER A 753 10.72 42.84 15.55
C SER A 753 9.21 42.95 15.28
N SER A 754 8.44 43.10 16.35
CA SER A 754 7.03 43.53 16.34
C SER A 754 6.84 44.83 15.55
N GLU A 755 7.70 45.82 15.81
CA GLU A 755 7.61 47.19 15.30
C GLU A 755 8.31 47.37 13.95
N ARG A 756 9.48 46.76 13.77
CA ARG A 756 10.29 46.90 12.54
C ARG A 756 10.43 45.57 11.81
N LYS A 757 9.83 45.49 10.63
CA LYS A 757 9.99 44.35 9.71
C LYS A 757 10.84 44.79 8.53
N TRP A 758 12.07 44.28 8.41
CA TRP A 758 13.05 44.78 7.43
C TRP A 758 12.59 44.67 5.97
N TRP A 759 11.66 43.75 5.68
CA TRP A 759 11.03 43.60 4.35
C TRP A 759 9.79 44.51 4.12
N LEU A 760 9.48 45.43 5.06
CA LEU A 760 8.35 46.36 5.01
C LEU A 760 8.72 47.80 5.40
N ASP A 761 10.00 48.15 5.52
CA ASP A 761 10.44 49.54 5.82
C ASP A 761 9.76 50.53 4.84
N GLY A 762 8.94 51.45 5.37
CA GLY A 762 8.10 52.37 4.59
C GLY A 762 6.65 51.94 4.34
N GLY A 763 6.16 50.87 4.97
CA GLY A 763 4.73 50.56 5.11
C GLY A 763 3.99 50.11 3.84
N LYS A 764 4.72 49.67 2.81
CA LYS A 764 4.14 49.24 1.51
C LYS A 764 4.07 47.72 1.40
N LEU A 765 2.99 47.20 0.84
CA LEU A 765 2.87 45.78 0.49
C LEU A 765 4.01 45.36 -0.43
N ALA A 766 4.75 44.33 -0.05
CA ALA A 766 5.89 43.82 -0.81
C ALA A 766 5.43 43.30 -2.19
N LYS A 767 5.80 44.03 -3.25
CA LYS A 767 5.42 43.73 -4.63
C LYS A 767 6.68 43.58 -5.47
N SER A 768 7.10 42.34 -5.67
CA SER A 768 8.30 42.05 -6.48
C SER A 768 8.10 42.51 -7.92
N GLN A 769 8.92 43.46 -8.37
CA GLN A 769 9.05 43.86 -9.77
C GLN A 769 10.52 43.82 -10.17
N VAL A 770 10.88 42.77 -10.90
CA VAL A 770 12.25 42.51 -11.35
C VAL A 770 12.47 43.34 -12.63
N GLN A 771 13.19 44.45 -12.52
CA GLN A 771 13.44 45.41 -13.61
C GLN A 771 14.81 45.17 -14.28
N PRO A 772 14.92 45.24 -15.62
CA PRO A 772 16.18 45.04 -16.32
C PRO A 772 17.17 46.18 -16.05
N PRO A 773 18.49 45.89 -15.94
CA PRO A 773 19.52 46.92 -15.85
C PRO A 773 19.41 47.96 -16.97
N GLY A 774 19.42 49.24 -16.59
CA GLY A 774 19.43 50.36 -17.54
C GLY A 774 18.15 50.54 -18.38
N ASN A 775 16.97 50.14 -17.87
CA ASN A 775 15.67 50.30 -18.54
C ASN A 775 15.55 49.64 -19.94
N SER A 776 16.46 48.71 -20.29
CA SER A 776 16.47 48.06 -21.61
C SER A 776 15.35 47.04 -21.78
N LYS A 777 14.31 47.39 -22.55
CA LYS A 777 13.14 46.55 -22.89
C LYS A 777 13.44 45.30 -23.73
N ASP A 778 14.70 45.11 -24.13
CA ASP A 778 15.18 43.95 -24.89
C ASP A 778 15.81 42.86 -23.99
N LEU A 779 16.00 43.15 -22.70
CA LEU A 779 16.50 42.20 -21.69
C LEU A 779 15.33 41.49 -21.00
N VAL A 780 15.48 40.18 -20.78
CA VAL A 780 14.57 39.36 -19.97
C VAL A 780 15.38 38.60 -18.91
N PRO A 781 14.77 38.19 -17.78
CA PRO A 781 15.45 37.33 -16.81
C PRO A 781 15.92 36.03 -17.47
N ASN A 782 17.13 35.58 -17.14
CA ASN A 782 17.74 34.40 -17.75
C ASN A 782 16.91 33.12 -17.46
N PRO A 783 16.35 32.44 -18.47
CA PRO A 783 15.53 31.24 -18.25
C PRO A 783 16.29 30.02 -17.70
N ARG A 784 17.62 30.09 -17.58
CA ARG A 784 18.48 29.05 -16.99
C ARG A 784 18.87 29.31 -15.53
N ARG A 785 18.44 30.44 -14.96
CA ARG A 785 18.75 30.84 -13.59
C ARG A 785 18.30 29.79 -12.57
N LEU A 786 19.14 29.54 -11.57
CA LEU A 786 18.83 28.62 -10.47
C LEU A 786 17.66 29.14 -9.62
N SER A 787 16.85 28.22 -9.08
CA SER A 787 15.65 28.56 -8.30
C SER A 787 15.94 29.34 -7.01
N ASN A 788 17.15 29.23 -6.46
CA ASN A 788 17.61 30.07 -5.35
C ASN A 788 18.40 31.28 -5.91
N PRO A 789 17.90 32.52 -5.73
CA PRO A 789 18.53 33.74 -6.26
C PRO A 789 19.91 34.05 -5.64
N TRP A 790 20.27 33.42 -4.52
CA TRP A 790 21.51 33.63 -3.79
C TRP A 790 22.58 32.55 -4.05
N SER A 791 22.33 31.67 -5.02
CA SER A 791 23.33 30.71 -5.50
C SER A 791 24.42 31.45 -6.29
N VAL A 792 25.70 31.28 -5.93
CA VAL A 792 26.80 31.76 -6.77
C VAL A 792 26.74 31.07 -8.14
N SER A 793 26.74 31.84 -9.22
CA SER A 793 26.64 31.33 -10.59
C SER A 793 27.29 32.31 -11.58
N ASP A 794 27.96 31.75 -12.60
CA ASP A 794 28.61 32.52 -13.67
C ASP A 794 27.64 32.91 -14.81
N GLU A 795 26.39 32.42 -14.77
CA GLU A 795 25.33 32.77 -15.73
C GLU A 795 24.73 34.15 -15.39
N PRO A 796 24.66 35.11 -16.34
CA PRO A 796 24.14 36.44 -16.07
C PRO A 796 22.64 36.40 -15.77
N ASP A 797 22.18 37.22 -14.82
CA ASP A 797 20.75 37.33 -14.45
C ASP A 797 19.83 37.74 -15.63
N TRP A 798 20.39 38.42 -16.64
CA TRP A 798 19.64 39.05 -17.73
C TRP A 798 20.22 38.69 -19.09
N VAL A 799 19.35 38.30 -20.03
CA VAL A 799 19.72 37.91 -21.41
C VAL A 799 18.96 38.75 -22.44
N LYS A 800 19.64 39.10 -23.55
CA LYS A 800 19.07 39.96 -24.60
C LYS A 800 18.36 39.13 -25.67
N VAL A 801 17.09 39.43 -25.94
CA VAL A 801 16.27 38.69 -26.91
C VAL A 801 16.24 39.42 -28.25
N SER A 802 17.01 38.91 -29.22
CA SER A 802 17.01 39.44 -30.60
C SER A 802 15.67 39.15 -31.29
N ARG A 803 14.83 40.17 -31.48
CA ARG A 803 13.55 40.08 -32.20
C ARG A 803 13.82 40.16 -33.72
N PRO A 804 13.27 39.25 -34.56
CA PRO A 804 13.36 39.39 -36.01
C PRO A 804 12.66 40.66 -36.50
N GLY A 805 13.39 41.54 -37.19
CA GLY A 805 12.86 42.81 -37.70
C GLY A 805 12.03 42.62 -38.97
N ILE A 806 10.87 43.28 -39.03
CA ILE A 806 10.06 43.39 -40.26
C ILE A 806 10.38 44.74 -40.91
N SER A 807 10.96 44.72 -42.12
CA SER A 807 11.08 45.92 -42.95
C SER A 807 10.87 45.61 -44.44
N SER A 808 10.34 46.61 -45.14
CA SER A 808 9.68 46.60 -46.44
C SER A 808 10.48 46.08 -47.65
N ARG A 809 9.83 45.15 -48.40
CA ARG A 809 9.68 45.09 -49.87
C ARG A 809 10.70 45.79 -50.77
N ASN A 810 11.33 45.00 -51.66
CA ASN A 810 11.19 45.10 -53.14
C ASN A 810 11.83 43.83 -53.78
N SER A 811 11.07 42.96 -54.45
CA SER A 811 10.83 42.92 -55.92
C SER A 811 12.07 42.47 -56.74
N SER A 812 12.10 41.41 -57.56
CA SER A 812 11.07 40.42 -57.97
C SER A 812 11.73 39.20 -58.64
N GLN A 813 11.16 37.99 -58.52
CA GLN A 813 10.92 37.12 -59.68
C GLN A 813 9.97 35.94 -59.34
N ARG A 814 9.60 35.13 -60.35
CA ARG A 814 8.33 34.40 -60.45
C ARG A 814 8.55 32.98 -60.96
N MET A 815 7.92 31.98 -60.35
CA MET A 815 7.41 30.78 -61.03
C MET A 815 6.27 30.12 -60.22
N SER A 816 5.47 29.27 -60.86
CA SER A 816 4.20 28.74 -60.33
C SER A 816 4.02 27.22 -60.53
N LEU A 817 3.12 26.64 -59.72
CA LEU A 817 2.82 25.21 -59.55
C LEU A 817 2.42 24.46 -60.85
N PRO A 818 2.55 23.11 -60.89
CA PRO A 818 1.36 22.26 -60.62
C PRO A 818 1.72 20.99 -59.74
N PRO A 819 1.10 19.77 -59.78
CA PRO A 819 0.76 19.02 -58.56
C PRO A 819 1.37 17.58 -58.42
N ALA A 820 1.01 16.85 -57.35
CA ALA A 820 1.45 15.47 -57.02
C ALA A 820 0.74 14.36 -57.84
N PRO A 821 1.23 13.08 -57.90
CA PRO A 821 0.90 12.05 -56.87
C PRO A 821 1.85 10.79 -56.71
N LEU A 822 1.55 9.94 -55.70
CA LEU A 822 1.64 8.45 -55.59
C LEU A 822 2.82 7.59 -56.16
N GLY A 823 3.28 6.55 -55.42
CA GLY A 823 3.71 5.26 -56.05
C GLY A 823 4.87 4.40 -55.47
N ARG A 824 4.56 3.50 -54.52
CA ARG A 824 5.24 2.24 -54.03
C ARG A 824 6.56 1.66 -54.62
N ASN A 825 7.24 0.90 -53.72
CA ASN A 825 8.17 -0.25 -53.90
C ASN A 825 9.70 -0.02 -54.10
N GLY A 826 10.52 -0.64 -53.23
CA GLY A 826 11.98 -0.80 -53.36
C GLY A 826 12.66 -1.22 -52.05
N THR A 827 13.46 -2.29 -52.04
CA THR A 827 14.13 -2.84 -50.83
C THR A 827 15.62 -2.51 -50.77
N VAL A 828 16.10 -1.88 -49.69
CA VAL A 828 17.53 -1.76 -49.34
C VAL A 828 17.72 -1.94 -47.83
N THR A 829 18.89 -2.44 -47.42
CA THR A 829 19.22 -2.89 -46.06
C THR A 829 19.53 -1.76 -45.07
N ARG A 830 19.15 -1.96 -43.81
CA ARG A 830 19.50 -1.07 -42.69
C ARG A 830 20.86 -1.48 -42.11
N LYS A 831 21.91 -0.70 -42.38
CA LYS A 831 23.25 -0.90 -41.77
C LYS A 831 23.20 -0.60 -40.26
N LEU A 832 24.07 -1.30 -39.51
CA LEU A 832 24.35 -1.01 -38.10
C LEU A 832 25.25 0.25 -37.97
N PRO A 833 25.21 0.96 -36.83
CA PRO A 833 26.25 1.93 -36.48
C PRO A 833 27.59 1.24 -36.23
N PRO A 834 28.73 1.95 -36.34
CA PRO A 834 30.06 1.40 -36.08
C PRO A 834 30.28 1.07 -34.59
N PRO A 835 31.24 0.18 -34.27
CA PRO A 835 31.61 -0.14 -32.89
C PRO A 835 32.25 1.04 -32.17
N PHE A 836 32.14 1.04 -30.84
CA PHE A 836 32.77 2.00 -29.93
C PHE A 836 34.28 1.75 -29.83
N ASP A 837 35.08 2.80 -30.05
CA ASP A 837 36.54 2.76 -29.93
C ASP A 837 36.97 3.20 -28.53
N ALA A 838 37.72 2.35 -27.83
CA ALA A 838 38.12 2.58 -26.43
C ALA A 838 39.42 3.39 -26.28
N SER A 839 39.97 3.94 -27.36
CA SER A 839 41.27 4.66 -27.36
C SER A 839 41.19 6.15 -27.01
N SER A 840 40.00 6.77 -26.95
CA SER A 840 39.84 8.24 -26.85
C SER A 840 39.38 8.73 -25.46
N LEU A 841 40.13 8.42 -24.40
CA LEU A 841 39.95 9.04 -23.07
C LEU A 841 41.24 9.75 -22.63
N PRO A 842 41.21 11.06 -22.33
CA PRO A 842 42.41 11.81 -21.96
C PRO A 842 42.82 11.55 -20.50
N SER A 843 44.11 11.30 -20.29
CA SER A 843 44.72 11.23 -18.95
C SER A 843 45.15 12.62 -18.47
N SER A 844 44.82 12.97 -17.22
CA SER A 844 45.39 14.15 -16.57
C SER A 844 45.51 13.95 -15.05
N GLN A 845 46.71 14.20 -14.52
CA GLN A 845 46.98 14.31 -13.09
C GLN A 845 47.80 15.58 -12.81
N SER A 846 47.32 16.37 -11.84
CA SER A 846 48.08 17.18 -10.86
C SER A 846 49.13 18.23 -11.30
N ARG A 847 48.90 19.50 -10.86
CA ARG A 847 49.82 20.65 -10.53
C ARG A 847 48.92 21.91 -10.30
N LEU A 848 49.27 23.05 -9.66
CA LEU A 848 50.23 23.53 -8.62
C LEU A 848 49.70 24.96 -8.22
N GLY A 849 50.07 25.64 -7.12
CA GLY A 849 50.91 25.31 -5.97
C GLY A 849 51.52 26.59 -5.31
N ASN A 850 51.68 26.60 -3.97
CA ASN A 850 52.22 27.70 -3.12
C ASN A 850 51.27 28.91 -2.93
N GLN A 851 51.37 29.76 -1.88
CA GLN A 851 52.41 30.03 -0.85
C GLN A 851 51.72 30.39 0.52
N ILE A 852 52.33 30.68 1.70
CA ILE A 852 53.72 30.72 2.25
C ILE A 852 53.67 30.66 3.81
N ARG A 853 54.74 30.18 4.50
CA ARG A 853 55.04 30.26 5.98
C ARG A 853 54.00 29.68 6.97
N GLY A 854 54.33 28.90 8.01
CA GLY A 854 55.58 28.38 8.63
C GLY A 854 55.19 27.52 9.85
N ASN A 855 56.02 27.14 10.85
CA ASN A 855 57.47 27.16 11.08
C ASN A 855 57.79 26.29 12.33
N SER A 856 58.93 25.57 12.40
CA SER A 856 59.43 24.71 13.52
C SER A 856 58.50 23.55 13.97
N SER A 857 58.92 22.38 14.48
CA SER A 857 60.17 21.55 14.50
C SER A 857 59.79 20.19 15.17
N THR A 858 60.55 19.10 15.33
CA THR A 858 61.98 18.67 15.20
C THR A 858 62.03 17.16 14.80
N SER A 859 63.23 16.63 14.48
CA SER A 859 63.66 15.20 14.52
C SER A 859 62.82 14.11 13.80
N ALA A 860 63.25 13.38 12.75
CA ALA A 860 64.54 12.67 12.46
C ALA A 860 64.74 11.40 13.32
N LEU A 861 65.20 10.22 12.84
CA LEU A 861 65.68 9.64 11.54
C LEU A 861 65.86 8.09 11.77
N PRO A 862 66.52 7.24 10.93
CA PRO A 862 66.52 7.03 9.46
C PRO A 862 66.31 5.52 9.06
N VAL A 863 66.75 5.16 7.81
CA VAL A 863 66.94 3.81 7.17
C VAL A 863 65.76 3.33 6.30
N LYS A 864 65.88 2.92 5.01
CA LYS A 864 66.99 2.90 4.00
C LYS A 864 66.43 2.91 2.54
N ALA A 865 67.30 2.73 1.53
CA ALA A 865 66.97 2.45 0.11
C ALA A 865 67.79 1.21 -0.41
N VAL A 866 67.74 0.70 -1.66
CA VAL A 866 68.22 1.31 -2.94
C VAL A 866 67.91 0.42 -4.19
N LEU A 867 67.28 0.98 -5.23
CA LEU A 867 67.42 0.77 -6.72
C LEU A 867 67.37 -0.69 -7.34
N PRO A 868 67.79 -0.95 -8.62
CA PRO A 868 66.94 -0.86 -9.84
C PRO A 868 66.98 -2.12 -10.80
N PRO A 869 66.27 -2.13 -11.96
CA PRO A 869 66.11 -3.34 -12.82
C PRO A 869 67.01 -3.40 -14.10
N PRO A 870 67.10 -4.56 -14.78
CA PRO A 870 67.76 -4.76 -16.08
C PRO A 870 66.83 -4.61 -17.32
N GLN A 871 67.40 -4.68 -18.54
CA GLN A 871 66.74 -4.37 -19.82
C GLN A 871 66.80 -5.52 -20.87
N LEU A 872 65.86 -5.47 -21.84
CA LEU A 872 65.96 -5.75 -23.30
C LEU A 872 66.71 -7.00 -23.86
N VAL A 873 66.14 -7.58 -24.93
CA VAL A 873 66.72 -7.72 -26.31
C VAL A 873 65.64 -8.33 -27.25
N ALA A 874 65.72 -8.09 -28.58
CA ALA A 874 64.77 -8.60 -29.59
C ALA A 874 65.41 -8.86 -30.97
N SER A 875 64.92 -9.87 -31.72
CA SER A 875 65.24 -10.23 -33.13
C SER A 875 64.48 -11.52 -33.53
N ASN A 876 64.12 -11.89 -34.78
CA ASN A 876 64.23 -11.25 -36.11
C ASN A 876 63.23 -11.85 -37.14
N PHE A 877 63.25 -11.38 -38.41
CA PHE A 877 62.45 -11.79 -39.60
C PHE A 877 62.80 -13.23 -40.11
N SER A 878 62.17 -13.90 -41.11
CA SER A 878 61.58 -13.48 -42.42
C SER A 878 60.59 -14.50 -43.06
N THR A 879 59.92 -14.13 -44.17
CA THR A 879 58.99 -14.94 -45.00
C THR A 879 59.63 -15.63 -46.23
N PRO A 880 58.94 -16.61 -46.89
CA PRO A 880 58.60 -16.44 -48.32
C PRO A 880 57.21 -17.03 -48.77
N THR A 881 56.91 -16.97 -50.07
CA THR A 881 55.62 -17.26 -50.80
C THR A 881 55.92 -18.04 -52.12
N PRO A 882 55.03 -18.31 -53.14
CA PRO A 882 53.54 -18.28 -53.32
C PRO A 882 52.95 -19.49 -54.16
N THR A 883 51.77 -19.30 -54.82
CA THR A 883 51.21 -20.00 -56.05
C THR A 883 50.55 -21.40 -55.95
N ALA A 884 49.51 -21.80 -56.73
CA ALA A 884 48.57 -21.10 -57.67
C ALA A 884 47.33 -21.97 -58.11
N THR A 885 46.38 -21.35 -58.86
CA THR A 885 45.27 -21.93 -59.70
C THR A 885 44.01 -22.47 -58.97
N ALA A 886 42.77 -22.51 -59.52
CA ALA A 886 42.18 -22.07 -60.80
C ALA A 886 40.69 -21.58 -60.68
N LYS A 887 39.98 -21.31 -61.79
CA LYS A 887 38.55 -20.89 -61.88
C LYS A 887 37.65 -21.92 -62.67
N PRO A 888 36.52 -21.59 -63.36
CA PRO A 888 35.13 -21.75 -62.89
C PRO A 888 34.15 -22.52 -63.87
N VAL A 889 32.83 -22.27 -63.76
CA VAL A 889 31.72 -22.47 -64.75
C VAL A 889 30.77 -23.70 -64.58
N LEU A 890 29.51 -23.53 -65.04
CA LEU A 890 28.34 -24.45 -65.15
C LEU A 890 28.29 -25.07 -66.60
N PRO A 891 27.18 -25.53 -67.27
CA PRO A 891 25.78 -25.81 -66.88
C PRO A 891 25.23 -27.24 -67.27
N PRO A 892 24.26 -27.53 -68.20
CA PRO A 892 23.23 -28.61 -68.00
C PRO A 892 23.05 -29.53 -69.27
N PRO A 893 21.85 -30.00 -69.75
CA PRO A 893 20.54 -30.43 -69.20
C PRO A 893 20.07 -31.85 -69.73
N GLN A 894 18.75 -32.14 -69.67
CA GLN A 894 17.94 -33.18 -70.41
C GLN A 894 17.69 -34.55 -69.68
N LEU A 895 16.48 -35.12 -69.51
CA LEU A 895 15.21 -35.34 -70.29
C LEU A 895 15.22 -36.70 -71.05
N THR A 896 14.15 -37.49 -71.25
CA THR A 896 12.69 -37.48 -70.88
C THR A 896 12.33 -38.85 -70.20
N ARG A 897 11.13 -39.45 -70.03
CA ARG A 897 9.65 -39.30 -70.30
C ARG A 897 8.94 -40.38 -69.42
N ARG A 898 7.64 -40.78 -69.39
CA ARG A 898 6.26 -40.54 -69.93
C ARG A 898 5.31 -41.31 -68.95
N ALA A 899 3.99 -41.16 -68.74
CA ALA A 899 2.91 -40.24 -69.16
C ALA A 899 2.26 -39.68 -67.87
N SER A 900 0.95 -39.61 -67.53
CA SER A 900 -0.40 -39.67 -68.18
C SER A 900 -1.38 -39.08 -67.13
N THR A 901 -2.07 -37.95 -67.34
CA THR A 901 -3.37 -37.74 -68.04
C THR A 901 -4.57 -38.47 -67.39
N GLU A 902 -5.68 -37.83 -67.02
CA GLU A 902 -6.29 -36.55 -67.50
C GLU A 902 -6.81 -35.57 -66.41
N THR A 903 -7.37 -34.44 -66.87
CA THR A 903 -7.85 -33.26 -66.10
C THR A 903 -9.36 -33.25 -65.80
N THR A 904 -9.79 -32.48 -64.79
CA THR A 904 -10.97 -31.58 -64.92
C THR A 904 -11.06 -30.49 -63.82
N ARG A 905 -11.93 -29.49 -64.02
CA ARG A 905 -12.17 -28.33 -63.13
C ARG A 905 -12.97 -28.70 -61.87
N SER A 906 -12.87 -27.87 -60.82
CA SER A 906 -13.98 -27.65 -59.89
C SER A 906 -14.06 -26.19 -59.43
N SER A 907 -15.25 -25.76 -58.97
CA SER A 907 -15.53 -24.40 -58.52
C SER A 907 -16.70 -24.37 -57.53
N TYR A 908 -16.55 -23.65 -56.42
CA TYR A 908 -17.58 -23.33 -55.41
C TYR A 908 -18.43 -24.47 -54.81
N LYS A 909 -18.33 -24.67 -53.48
CA LYS A 909 -19.52 -24.77 -52.58
C LYS A 909 -19.21 -24.63 -51.09
N LYS A 910 -20.28 -24.53 -50.30
CA LYS A 910 -20.38 -24.07 -48.90
C LYS A 910 -19.81 -25.05 -47.86
N ALA A 911 -19.58 -24.55 -46.65
CA ALA A 911 -19.22 -25.33 -45.46
C ALA A 911 -20.43 -26.08 -44.82
N PRO A 912 -20.21 -27.25 -44.17
CA PRO A 912 -21.20 -27.95 -43.33
C PRO A 912 -21.31 -27.44 -41.87
N PRO A 913 -22.29 -27.92 -41.06
CA PRO A 913 -22.69 -27.33 -39.77
C PRO A 913 -22.05 -27.96 -38.51
N PRO A 914 -22.19 -27.33 -37.32
CA PRO A 914 -21.69 -27.87 -36.05
C PRO A 914 -22.54 -29.04 -35.49
N PRO A 915 -21.93 -29.98 -34.72
CA PRO A 915 -22.63 -31.10 -34.08
C PRO A 915 -23.47 -30.70 -32.86
N ARG A 916 -24.39 -31.59 -32.44
CA ARG A 916 -25.48 -31.33 -31.49
C ARG A 916 -25.20 -31.83 -30.06
N LYS A 917 -25.93 -31.27 -29.08
CA LYS A 917 -26.11 -31.87 -27.74
C LYS A 917 -27.04 -33.09 -27.81
N PRO A 918 -26.82 -34.14 -27.00
CA PRO A 918 -27.85 -35.13 -26.67
C PRO A 918 -28.83 -34.61 -25.62
N VAL A 919 -30.07 -35.10 -25.65
CA VAL A 919 -31.11 -34.95 -24.61
C VAL A 919 -31.95 -36.24 -24.64
N HIS A 920 -32.28 -36.82 -23.48
CA HIS A 920 -33.53 -37.55 -23.14
C HIS A 920 -33.32 -38.34 -21.81
N LEU A 921 -34.35 -38.80 -21.08
CA LEU A 921 -35.55 -38.12 -20.54
C LEU A 921 -36.24 -39.08 -19.54
N ALA A 922 -36.34 -38.74 -18.26
CA ALA A 922 -37.24 -39.42 -17.30
C ALA A 922 -37.40 -38.57 -16.02
N SER A 923 -38.53 -38.73 -15.32
CA SER A 923 -38.85 -37.98 -14.11
C SER A 923 -39.69 -38.79 -13.13
N THR A 924 -39.31 -38.81 -11.85
CA THR A 924 -40.26 -39.00 -10.74
C THR A 924 -39.69 -38.43 -9.43
N SER A 925 -40.57 -37.96 -8.57
CA SER A 925 -40.33 -37.59 -7.18
C SER A 925 -40.64 -38.75 -6.23
N VAL A 926 -40.05 -38.75 -5.02
CA VAL A 926 -40.70 -39.03 -3.72
C VAL A 926 -39.63 -39.10 -2.60
N SER A 927 -39.99 -38.73 -1.38
CA SER A 927 -39.16 -38.79 -0.16
C SER A 927 -38.88 -40.24 0.31
N PRO A 928 -38.02 -40.44 1.32
CA PRO A 928 -38.58 -41.10 2.51
C PRO A 928 -38.07 -40.55 3.86
N THR A 929 -38.83 -40.86 4.91
CA THR A 929 -38.54 -40.66 6.32
C THR A 929 -37.79 -41.84 6.96
N LEU A 930 -37.44 -41.69 8.26
CA LEU A 930 -37.09 -42.73 9.26
C LEU A 930 -37.69 -44.13 8.97
N SER A 931 -37.05 -45.27 9.30
CA SER A 931 -36.63 -45.68 10.65
C SER A 931 -35.90 -47.06 10.68
N THR A 932 -35.33 -47.46 11.84
CA THR A 932 -35.17 -48.86 12.39
C THR A 932 -34.94 -50.03 11.40
N SER A 933 -33.90 -50.88 11.44
CA SER A 933 -33.19 -51.61 12.53
C SER A 933 -32.22 -52.63 11.84
N SER A 934 -31.50 -53.61 12.42
CA SER A 934 -31.39 -54.24 13.76
C SER A 934 -30.15 -55.17 13.82
N LEU A 935 -29.55 -55.38 15.03
CA LEU A 935 -28.77 -56.58 15.48
C LEU A 935 -27.45 -56.93 14.72
N ALA A 936 -26.40 -57.56 15.27
CA ALA A 936 -26.01 -58.08 16.60
C ALA A 936 -24.47 -58.38 16.60
N SER A 937 -23.72 -58.67 17.66
CA SER A 937 -23.79 -58.42 19.13
C SER A 937 -22.45 -58.86 19.81
N ARG A 938 -22.37 -58.75 21.15
CA ARG A 938 -21.28 -59.14 22.11
C ARG A 938 -20.23 -58.07 22.47
N SER A 939 -19.77 -57.93 23.72
CA SER A 939 -20.32 -58.32 25.05
C SER A 939 -19.40 -57.84 26.21
N LYS A 940 -19.95 -57.22 27.27
CA LYS A 940 -19.69 -57.44 28.72
C LYS A 940 -20.17 -56.27 29.60
N ASP A 941 -20.49 -56.56 30.86
CA ASP A 941 -21.24 -55.71 31.81
C ASP A 941 -20.40 -55.19 33.01
N PRO A 942 -20.87 -54.16 33.75
CA PRO A 942 -20.25 -53.59 34.96
C PRO A 942 -20.79 -54.24 36.27
N PRO A 943 -20.38 -53.83 37.50
CA PRO A 943 -21.05 -52.74 38.26
C PRO A 943 -20.06 -52.02 39.25
N PRO A 944 -20.42 -51.34 40.37
CA PRO A 944 -21.72 -50.86 40.90
C PRO A 944 -21.74 -49.36 41.32
N ILE A 945 -22.84 -48.92 41.95
CA ILE A 945 -23.12 -47.56 42.47
C ILE A 945 -23.08 -47.57 44.02
N PRO A 946 -22.82 -46.43 44.69
CA PRO A 946 -23.80 -45.92 45.68
C PRO A 946 -24.03 -44.40 45.58
N GLY A 947 -25.12 -43.89 46.16
CA GLY A 947 -25.48 -42.46 46.18
C GLY A 947 -26.28 -42.05 47.43
N ALA A 948 -26.57 -40.75 47.61
CA ALA A 948 -27.29 -40.22 48.78
C ALA A 948 -28.10 -38.94 48.47
N TYR A 949 -29.12 -38.69 49.30
CA TYR A 949 -30.09 -37.58 49.24
C TYR A 949 -29.55 -36.25 49.82
N ARG A 950 -30.07 -35.10 49.36
CA ARG A 950 -31.10 -34.30 50.11
C ARG A 950 -31.55 -33.01 49.40
N ASP A 951 -32.75 -32.57 49.77
CA ASP A 951 -33.47 -31.38 49.28
C ASP A 951 -32.98 -30.06 49.90
N PHE A 952 -33.30 -28.92 49.26
CA PHE A 952 -34.11 -27.84 49.86
C PHE A 952 -34.50 -26.75 48.83
N SER A 953 -35.60 -26.04 49.06
CA SER A 953 -36.32 -25.20 48.08
C SER A 953 -36.09 -23.69 48.22
N PRO A 954 -36.30 -22.90 47.15
CA PRO A 954 -36.73 -21.50 47.23
C PRO A 954 -38.29 -21.36 47.28
N PRO A 955 -38.84 -20.23 47.77
CA PRO A 955 -40.27 -20.07 48.09
C PRO A 955 -41.16 -19.57 46.93
N THR A 956 -42.46 -19.35 47.22
CA THR A 956 -43.54 -19.19 46.22
C THR A 956 -44.32 -17.86 46.30
N ARG A 957 -44.90 -17.46 45.15
CA ARG A 957 -46.18 -16.73 44.96
C ARG A 957 -46.42 -15.33 45.56
N ARG A 958 -46.82 -14.40 44.68
CA ARG A 958 -48.22 -13.94 44.43
C ARG A 958 -48.35 -13.65 42.91
N ALA A 959 -49.37 -14.04 42.13
CA ALA A 959 -50.85 -14.03 42.25
C ALA A 959 -51.43 -12.60 42.12
N THR A 960 -52.47 -12.29 41.33
CA THR A 960 -53.40 -13.03 40.41
C THR A 960 -54.10 -11.98 39.47
N SER A 961 -54.95 -12.22 38.46
CA SER A 961 -55.61 -13.37 37.80
C SER A 961 -56.23 -12.92 36.45
N GLY A 962 -56.38 -13.79 35.43
CA GLY A 962 -57.71 -14.24 34.95
C GLY A 962 -58.18 -13.50 33.66
N ILE A 963 -58.98 -14.05 32.73
CA ILE A 963 -59.75 -15.31 32.61
C ILE A 963 -59.77 -15.78 31.12
N ASP A 964 -59.95 -17.08 30.84
CA ASP A 964 -60.00 -17.75 29.51
C ASP A 964 -61.27 -17.51 28.64
N LYS A 965 -61.19 -17.75 27.30
CA LYS A 965 -61.76 -18.96 26.63
C LYS A 965 -61.72 -19.06 25.08
N SER A 966 -61.27 -20.23 24.60
CA SER A 966 -61.74 -21.10 23.48
C SER A 966 -61.77 -20.66 21.98
N ASN A 967 -61.06 -21.48 21.17
CA ASN A 967 -61.39 -22.13 19.87
C ASN A 967 -61.99 -21.36 18.67
N LEU A 968 -61.37 -21.52 17.48
CA LEU A 968 -62.02 -21.95 16.22
C LEU A 968 -61.00 -22.27 15.08
N GLU A 969 -61.44 -22.98 14.03
CA GLU A 969 -60.63 -23.47 12.88
C GLU A 969 -60.85 -22.66 11.56
N PRO A 970 -60.03 -22.86 10.50
CA PRO A 970 -59.96 -21.93 9.35
C PRO A 970 -60.75 -22.34 8.07
N PRO A 971 -61.08 -21.36 7.19
CA PRO A 971 -61.67 -21.58 5.85
C PRO A 971 -60.64 -21.61 4.67
N PRO A 972 -61.04 -22.03 3.44
CA PRO A 972 -60.13 -22.53 2.39
C PRO A 972 -59.73 -21.54 1.26
N PRO A 973 -58.75 -21.88 0.39
CA PRO A 973 -58.24 -21.00 -0.68
C PRO A 973 -59.05 -21.01 -2.00
N PRO A 974 -59.02 -19.91 -2.79
CA PRO A 974 -59.74 -19.80 -4.07
C PRO A 974 -58.96 -20.35 -5.29
N GLN A 975 -59.70 -20.73 -6.35
CA GLN A 975 -59.20 -21.31 -7.61
C GLN A 975 -59.20 -20.31 -8.80
N PRO A 976 -58.51 -20.62 -9.93
CA PRO A 976 -58.15 -19.61 -10.95
C PRO A 976 -59.20 -19.35 -12.03
N ARG A 977 -58.98 -18.31 -12.85
CA ARG A 977 -59.74 -18.02 -14.09
C ARG A 977 -58.83 -18.03 -15.34
N ARG A 978 -59.46 -18.27 -16.50
CA ARG A 978 -58.85 -18.49 -17.84
C ARG A 978 -59.15 -17.30 -18.80
N PRO A 979 -58.63 -17.28 -20.06
CA PRO A 979 -58.13 -16.04 -20.68
C PRO A 979 -59.11 -15.22 -21.54
N GLY A 980 -58.73 -13.96 -21.77
CA GLY A 980 -59.31 -13.05 -22.77
C GLY A 980 -58.56 -13.05 -24.12
N ARG A 981 -59.17 -12.49 -25.16
CA ARG A 981 -58.85 -12.70 -26.60
C ARG A 981 -57.91 -11.63 -27.20
N LYS A 982 -57.34 -11.94 -28.38
CA LYS A 982 -56.53 -11.06 -29.24
C LYS A 982 -57.12 -9.66 -29.49
N VAL A 983 -56.24 -8.70 -29.78
CA VAL A 983 -56.34 -7.72 -30.89
C VAL A 983 -55.03 -7.81 -31.69
N GLU A 984 -54.99 -7.35 -32.95
CA GLU A 984 -53.95 -7.68 -33.93
C GLU A 984 -53.00 -6.50 -34.28
N ASP A 985 -52.06 -6.73 -35.19
CA ASP A 985 -50.83 -5.97 -35.42
C ASP A 985 -50.84 -5.26 -36.80
N GLU A 986 -50.58 -3.96 -36.85
CA GLU A 986 -50.32 -3.22 -38.11
C GLU A 986 -48.97 -2.47 -38.03
N GLY A 987 -47.98 -3.07 -38.69
CA GLY A 987 -46.59 -2.67 -38.59
C GLY A 987 -46.15 -1.39 -39.32
N ALA A 988 -44.97 -0.92 -38.93
CA ALA A 988 -44.13 -0.05 -39.74
C ALA A 988 -42.64 -0.40 -39.54
N LYS A 989 -41.91 -0.58 -40.64
CA LYS A 989 -40.44 -0.71 -40.75
C LYS A 989 -40.02 -0.45 -42.22
N PRO A 990 -38.78 -0.03 -42.49
CA PRO A 990 -37.88 0.80 -41.67
C PRO A 990 -37.26 1.97 -42.49
N GLU A 991 -36.65 2.95 -41.82
CA GLU A 991 -35.69 3.87 -42.46
C GLU A 991 -34.36 3.99 -41.71
N LEU A 992 -33.29 4.17 -42.49
CA LEU A 992 -31.93 4.60 -42.13
C LEU A 992 -31.53 5.56 -43.26
N PRO A 993 -30.94 6.74 -42.99
CA PRO A 993 -29.63 6.88 -42.31
C PRO A 993 -29.66 8.04 -41.25
N LYS A 994 -28.59 8.53 -40.61
CA LYS A 994 -27.17 8.77 -40.98
C LYS A 994 -26.23 8.71 -39.76
N ARG A 995 -24.91 8.79 -40.01
CA ARG A 995 -23.86 9.02 -39.00
C ARG A 995 -23.75 10.51 -38.61
N PRO A 996 -23.14 10.84 -37.45
CA PRO A 996 -23.28 12.17 -36.84
C PRO A 996 -22.54 13.28 -37.59
N VAL A 997 -23.01 14.50 -37.36
CA VAL A 997 -22.39 15.79 -37.70
C VAL A 997 -22.39 16.63 -36.42
N ASP A 998 -21.47 17.57 -36.30
CA ASP A 998 -21.23 18.35 -35.07
C ASP A 998 -22.46 19.09 -34.55
N LEU A 999 -22.71 18.94 -33.25
CA LEU A 999 -23.53 19.83 -32.43
C LEU A 999 -22.82 20.05 -31.10
N LEU A 1000 -21.76 20.86 -31.13
CA LEU A 1000 -21.43 21.72 -29.99
C LEU A 1000 -22.55 22.77 -29.92
N GLY A 1001 -23.53 22.52 -29.05
CA GLY A 1001 -24.51 23.52 -28.67
C GLY A 1001 -23.97 24.30 -27.48
N ASP A 1002 -23.73 25.59 -27.67
CA ASP A 1002 -23.32 26.49 -26.60
C ASP A 1002 -24.41 26.56 -25.52
N ASN A 1003 -23.98 26.69 -24.27
CA ASN A 1003 -24.81 27.08 -23.14
C ASN A 1003 -23.89 27.83 -22.16
N ASP A 1004 -23.77 29.14 -22.39
CA ASP A 1004 -23.14 30.07 -21.46
C ASP A 1004 -23.99 30.16 -20.19
N ASP A 1005 -23.58 29.47 -19.13
CA ASP A 1005 -23.94 29.82 -17.75
C ASP A 1005 -22.98 29.19 -16.72
N ILE A 1006 -21.69 29.52 -16.84
CA ILE A 1006 -20.67 29.22 -15.81
C ILE A 1006 -19.91 30.50 -15.47
N GLY A 1007 -20.58 31.38 -14.71
CA GLY A 1007 -19.96 32.57 -14.14
C GLY A 1007 -19.00 32.24 -12.99
N GLY A 1008 -17.75 32.71 -13.11
CA GLY A 1008 -16.99 33.12 -11.92
C GLY A 1008 -16.17 32.08 -11.14
N TRP A 1009 -15.34 31.27 -11.79
CA TRP A 1009 -14.11 30.75 -11.15
C TRP A 1009 -12.89 31.05 -12.01
N GLN A 1010 -12.23 32.17 -11.71
CA GLN A 1010 -11.01 32.59 -12.39
C GLN A 1010 -9.83 31.75 -11.90
N ALA A 1011 -9.25 30.93 -12.78
CA ALA A 1011 -8.00 30.26 -12.47
C ALA A 1011 -6.88 31.30 -12.33
N LEU A 1012 -6.15 31.26 -11.22
CA LEU A 1012 -4.91 32.03 -11.07
C LEU A 1012 -3.84 31.42 -11.98
N GLU A 1013 -3.70 31.95 -13.19
CA GLU A 1013 -2.53 31.66 -14.02
C GLU A 1013 -1.26 32.11 -13.30
N PRO A 1014 -0.16 31.32 -13.33
CA PRO A 1014 1.12 31.78 -12.82
C PRO A 1014 1.64 32.90 -13.71
N THR A 1015 1.63 34.13 -13.19
CA THR A 1015 2.25 35.29 -13.86
C THR A 1015 3.75 35.03 -14.07
N LYS A 1016 4.21 35.28 -15.30
CA LYS A 1016 5.62 35.21 -15.71
C LYS A 1016 6.45 36.38 -15.18
#